data_AF-A0A2T1E7W4-F1
#
_entry.id   AF-A0A2T1E7W4-F1
#
_cell.length_a   1.000
_cell.length_b   1.000
_cell.length_c   1.000
_cell.angle_alpha   90.00
_cell.angle_beta   90.00
_cell.angle_gamma   90.00
#
_symmetry.space_group_name_H-M   'P 1'
#
loop_
_entity.id
_entity.type
_entity.pdbx_description
1 polymer ?
#
loop_
_entity_poly.entity_id
_entity_poly.type
_entity_poly.pdbx_seq_one_letter_code
_entity_poly.pdbx_strand_id
1 'polypeptide(L)'
;MARILIVEDEIVSALMIQEFLKHSEHTVMASVTSGAEAVRVAVGIQPDLVLMDISLEGGLDGIAAATQIHEHLGIPIIYITANAEDQTLQRAVATEPFGYLVKPFSQIGLHTTINIALRRYQLEQQLEQAEQWLATTLASIGDGTIATDRNGCITFMNAVAEDLTGWRQAEALGSSADLILRLIHAETREAIESPLLQAIQQGKSVSISDHCLLQTKNGLERTISETAAPIRNEKGEITGSILVFQDVTERRRAEAVLHRRQEEFRALAENSPDIVARFDRQLRHVYVNPAVEAATSIPADAFIGYTNAELGMPTELVERWGETLQEVLNTGQERITEFQFLTPAGLKIYQSRVVPEFAQDGSVEFLLCVSRDITAYKQAEATLRQQAKRERLLVAIAQRIRQSLNLDEILNTTVTEVSQLLQTDRVVMYRFEPDWSGFVIVEAVGDGWTPMLGRRLFDPCLVMADCLLPYMDGNISSTADVLKAGLAECYVELLTSFQIRANLVIPVLVPSSQTQQQHKQKQGTHLWGLLAVQQCAEPRRWQDSEIELLKNLAAQVAIAIHQSQLYQQMYQQAQREQALSQVIQAIRNSLDLNTIFHTTVAEIGRLLQVEQANILQYLPEQSVWVHQASYRRNPDVAPVGLDVVGLEIPDEGNPITARLKQLEVVRLDDASKVANEMTQILAQTFPGAWLAVPLQVGGSVWGNITLIQGPEPFVWQDWQLELTQAVGDQLAIAIQQSQLYQQVQQLNTRLEEQVQERTVLLQQAFTFEATLKRIADRVRDSLDEDQILRAVVEELAQTLGVSACSVAVYNLPQQTVNVRYEYTTALALVQGHLIPMSLFPGVYQQLLDGQHFQYCGLDVRSTQQRVVRLACPIVDDQGVLGDLRLVNHADYIFSEQEVRLVQQVANQCAIALRQSRLYQAVQAQVAELEKLNRLKDDFVSTVSHELRTPMASIRMATQMLEVVLLQTEDGRPRETAEPSSLVLQPSSFQRAARYFQVLRDECQRETLLIDDLLDLSRLEQQTEPLNCSTVDLQVWLAQLVSSFTDRVSQQQQRLETRMTTPLPALTTDYSYLERILNELLQNACKYTPANETIVLGVKAVEPSNVMPQSHMQISVSNSGVEISADQLERVFDKFYRIPSNNPWQHRGTGLGLALVKTLIEQLQGTIEASSADGWTTFTVRIPLETDA
;
A
#
# COMPACT_ATOMS: atom_id res chain seq x y z
N MET A 1 -7.65 14.88 -13.34
CA MET A 1 -8.61 14.39 -14.35
C MET A 1 -9.79 13.77 -13.63
N ALA A 2 -11.02 14.23 -13.87
CA ALA A 2 -12.23 13.66 -13.24
C ALA A 2 -13.18 13.15 -14.32
N ARG A 3 -13.83 12.01 -14.06
CA ARG A 3 -14.80 11.35 -14.92
C ARG A 3 -16.20 11.87 -14.61
N ILE A 4 -16.83 12.56 -15.55
CA ILE A 4 -18.09 13.27 -15.34
C ILE A 4 -19.23 12.54 -16.05
N LEU A 5 -20.33 12.31 -15.33
CA LEU A 5 -21.61 11.90 -15.91
C LEU A 5 -22.51 13.12 -16.08
N ILE A 6 -23.05 13.31 -17.28
CA ILE A 6 -24.00 14.39 -17.58
C ILE A 6 -25.41 13.80 -17.59
N VAL A 7 -26.32 14.41 -16.83
CA VAL A 7 -27.73 14.04 -16.77
C VAL A 7 -28.55 15.27 -17.11
N GLU A 8 -29.09 15.30 -18.32
CA GLU A 8 -29.73 16.48 -18.91
C GLU A 8 -30.73 16.01 -19.97
N ASP A 9 -31.99 16.39 -19.85
CA ASP A 9 -33.06 15.98 -20.76
C ASP A 9 -33.15 16.87 -22.01
N GLU A 10 -32.71 18.12 -21.91
CA GLU A 10 -32.61 19.03 -23.05
C GLU A 10 -31.33 18.79 -23.87
N ILE A 11 -31.50 18.19 -25.05
CA ILE A 11 -30.40 17.80 -25.96
C ILE A 11 -29.42 18.94 -26.25
N VAL A 12 -29.92 20.18 -26.42
CA VAL A 12 -29.09 21.36 -26.71
C VAL A 12 -28.21 21.73 -25.52
N SER A 13 -28.78 21.70 -24.31
CA SER A 13 -28.06 21.94 -23.05
C SER A 13 -27.02 20.84 -22.81
N ALA A 14 -27.36 19.58 -23.07
CA ALA A 14 -26.44 18.44 -22.91
C ALA A 14 -25.23 18.53 -23.85
N LEU A 15 -25.46 18.85 -25.13
CA LEU A 15 -24.41 19.07 -26.13
C LEU A 15 -23.53 20.28 -25.77
N MET A 16 -24.12 21.35 -25.25
CA MET A 16 -23.38 22.53 -24.81
C MET A 16 -22.45 22.22 -23.63
N ILE A 17 -22.94 21.48 -22.63
CA ILE A 17 -22.11 21.02 -21.49
C ILE A 17 -20.99 20.12 -21.99
N GLN A 18 -21.28 19.17 -22.88
CA GLN A 18 -20.26 18.32 -23.48
C GLN A 18 -19.19 19.12 -24.22
N GLU A 19 -19.57 20.12 -25.02
CA GLU A 19 -18.64 20.94 -25.78
C GLU A 19 -17.77 21.84 -24.86
N PHE A 20 -18.35 22.37 -23.79
CA PHE A 20 -17.61 23.11 -22.76
C PHE A 20 -16.61 22.24 -21.98
N LEU A 21 -16.91 20.94 -21.82
CA LEU A 21 -16.03 19.97 -21.16
C LEU A 21 -15.03 19.30 -22.11
N LYS A 22 -15.27 19.32 -23.42
CA LYS A 22 -14.36 18.77 -24.45
C LYS A 22 -13.00 19.45 -24.47
N HIS A 23 -12.97 20.72 -24.07
CA HIS A 23 -11.78 21.55 -23.94
C HIS A 23 -11.26 21.64 -22.49
N SER A 24 -11.69 20.72 -21.61
CA SER A 24 -11.31 20.64 -20.20
C SER A 24 -10.39 19.45 -19.92
N GLU A 25 -9.76 19.42 -18.74
CA GLU A 25 -9.05 18.25 -18.23
C GLU A 25 -9.98 17.14 -17.69
N HIS A 26 -11.30 17.25 -17.89
CA HIS A 26 -12.28 16.26 -17.41
C HIS A 26 -12.80 15.40 -18.56
N THR A 27 -13.08 14.13 -18.28
CA THR A 27 -13.60 13.18 -19.27
C THR A 27 -15.08 12.98 -19.06
N VAL A 28 -15.89 13.24 -20.09
CA VAL A 28 -17.32 12.91 -20.07
C VAL A 28 -17.48 11.42 -20.35
N MET A 29 -18.00 10.67 -19.38
CA MET A 29 -18.14 9.21 -19.47
C MET A 29 -19.42 8.79 -20.19
N ALA A 30 -20.52 9.50 -19.92
CA ALA A 30 -21.82 9.27 -20.51
C ALA A 30 -22.66 10.54 -20.43
N SER A 31 -23.65 10.64 -21.31
CA SER A 31 -24.73 11.63 -21.23
C SER A 31 -26.04 10.88 -21.31
N VAL A 32 -26.92 11.12 -20.34
CA VAL A 32 -28.20 10.42 -20.17
C VAL A 32 -29.31 11.46 -19.96
N THR A 33 -30.53 11.12 -20.36
CA THR A 33 -31.65 12.08 -20.38
C THR A 33 -32.71 11.82 -19.30
N SER A 34 -32.60 10.73 -18.54
CA SER A 34 -33.60 10.38 -17.51
C SER A 34 -32.97 9.99 -16.17
N GLY A 35 -33.65 10.32 -15.06
CA GLY A 35 -33.17 10.03 -13.71
C GLY A 35 -32.97 8.53 -13.43
N ALA A 36 -33.87 7.67 -13.94
CA ALA A 36 -33.77 6.21 -13.77
C ALA A 36 -32.58 5.60 -14.55
N GLU A 37 -32.23 6.19 -15.69
CA GLU A 37 -31.03 5.81 -16.43
C GLU A 37 -29.77 6.34 -15.77
N ALA A 38 -29.80 7.56 -15.24
CA ALA A 38 -28.70 8.15 -14.49
C ALA A 38 -28.26 7.29 -13.31
N VAL A 39 -29.18 6.79 -12.48
CA VAL A 39 -28.84 5.89 -11.36
C VAL A 39 -28.17 4.60 -11.88
N ARG A 40 -28.75 3.97 -12.90
CA ARG A 40 -28.24 2.71 -13.47
C ARG A 40 -26.84 2.87 -14.07
N VAL A 41 -26.65 3.94 -14.83
CA VAL A 41 -25.39 4.24 -15.52
C VAL A 41 -24.34 4.67 -14.50
N ALA A 42 -24.68 5.52 -13.53
CA ALA A 42 -23.75 5.93 -12.46
C ALA A 42 -23.21 4.71 -11.68
N VAL A 43 -24.07 3.75 -11.32
CA VAL A 43 -23.64 2.53 -10.62
C VAL A 43 -22.71 1.67 -11.49
N GLY A 44 -22.95 1.61 -12.80
CA GLY A 44 -22.14 0.81 -13.72
C GLY A 44 -20.77 1.42 -14.06
N ILE A 45 -20.70 2.74 -14.25
CA ILE A 45 -19.47 3.43 -14.71
C ILE A 45 -18.67 4.05 -13.56
N GLN A 46 -19.31 4.24 -12.40
CA GLN A 46 -18.77 4.91 -11.20
C GLN A 46 -18.04 6.22 -11.54
N PRO A 47 -18.77 7.30 -11.92
CA PRO A 47 -18.17 8.57 -12.27
C PRO A 47 -17.60 9.27 -11.01
N ASP A 48 -16.67 10.20 -11.20
CA ASP A 48 -16.07 10.98 -10.10
C ASP A 48 -16.92 12.24 -9.75
N LEU A 49 -17.83 12.65 -10.63
CA LEU A 49 -18.75 13.78 -10.45
C LEU A 49 -20.00 13.61 -11.34
N VAL A 50 -21.16 14.04 -10.87
CA VAL A 50 -22.40 14.07 -11.67
C VAL A 50 -22.89 15.51 -11.85
N LEU A 51 -23.12 15.89 -13.11
CA LEU A 51 -23.86 17.09 -13.47
C LEU A 51 -25.33 16.68 -13.68
N MET A 52 -26.23 17.19 -12.84
CA MET A 52 -27.61 16.72 -12.77
C MET A 52 -28.58 17.88 -12.99
N ASP A 53 -29.34 17.87 -14.09
CA ASP A 53 -30.51 18.74 -14.19
C ASP A 53 -31.53 18.32 -13.13
N ILE A 54 -32.05 19.28 -12.37
CA ILE A 54 -33.06 19.05 -11.35
C ILE A 54 -34.46 18.81 -11.94
N SER A 55 -34.71 19.27 -13.17
CA SER A 55 -36.03 19.25 -13.83
C SER A 55 -36.12 18.20 -14.94
N LEU A 56 -35.80 16.94 -14.64
CA LEU A 56 -35.87 15.84 -15.63
C LEU A 56 -37.32 15.39 -15.91
N GLU A 57 -37.67 15.21 -17.18
CA GLU A 57 -38.91 14.55 -17.58
C GLU A 57 -38.88 13.02 -17.28
N GLY A 58 -39.87 12.53 -16.53
CA GLY A 58 -40.03 11.09 -16.25
C GLY A 58 -40.58 10.78 -14.86
N GLY A 59 -40.59 9.49 -14.49
CA GLY A 59 -41.10 9.02 -13.19
C GLY A 59 -40.15 9.25 -12.00
N LEU A 60 -38.90 9.66 -12.25
CA LEU A 60 -37.89 9.94 -11.22
C LEU A 60 -37.26 11.32 -11.53
N ASP A 61 -37.51 12.31 -10.67
CA ASP A 61 -36.99 13.67 -10.83
C ASP A 61 -35.46 13.73 -10.55
N GLY A 62 -34.80 14.78 -11.03
CA GLY A 62 -33.33 14.91 -10.93
C GLY A 62 -32.82 14.97 -9.48
N ILE A 63 -33.62 15.51 -8.57
CA ILE A 63 -33.30 15.56 -7.13
C ILE A 63 -33.32 14.15 -6.54
N ALA A 64 -34.38 13.36 -6.80
CA ALA A 64 -34.48 11.98 -6.33
C ALA A 64 -33.41 11.07 -6.95
N ALA A 65 -33.07 11.27 -8.23
CA ALA A 65 -31.98 10.58 -8.89
C ALA A 65 -30.64 10.87 -8.19
N ALA A 66 -30.37 12.14 -7.88
CA ALA A 66 -29.16 12.55 -7.20
C ALA A 66 -29.07 11.99 -5.78
N THR A 67 -30.17 11.98 -5.01
CA THR A 67 -30.18 11.37 -3.67
C THR A 67 -29.79 9.89 -3.75
N GLN A 68 -30.39 9.13 -4.67
CA GLN A 68 -30.06 7.70 -4.83
C GLN A 68 -28.60 7.47 -5.25
N ILE A 69 -28.08 8.28 -6.18
CA ILE A 69 -26.68 8.19 -6.62
C ILE A 69 -25.74 8.51 -5.47
N HIS A 70 -26.02 9.56 -4.70
CA HIS A 70 -25.18 9.97 -3.58
C HIS A 70 -25.19 8.93 -2.46
N GLU A 71 -26.35 8.36 -2.12
CA GLU A 71 -26.46 7.29 -1.12
C GLU A 71 -25.69 6.01 -1.52
N HIS A 72 -25.64 5.67 -2.81
CA HIS A 72 -24.99 4.44 -3.28
C HIS A 72 -23.49 4.60 -3.55
N LEU A 73 -23.07 5.77 -4.04
CA LEU A 73 -21.71 5.99 -4.55
C LEU A 73 -20.91 7.02 -3.76
N GLY A 74 -21.55 7.88 -2.96
CA GLY A 74 -20.89 8.91 -2.17
C GLY A 74 -20.21 10.01 -2.99
N ILE A 75 -20.48 10.10 -4.29
CA ILE A 75 -19.79 11.03 -5.21
C ILE A 75 -20.43 12.42 -5.22
N PRO A 76 -19.65 13.48 -5.53
CA PRO A 76 -20.17 14.84 -5.59
C PRO A 76 -21.15 15.03 -6.76
N ILE A 77 -22.23 15.77 -6.50
CA ILE A 77 -23.28 16.09 -7.47
C ILE A 77 -23.45 17.60 -7.55
N ILE A 78 -23.45 18.14 -8.78
CA ILE A 78 -23.74 19.55 -9.08
C ILE A 78 -25.10 19.62 -9.74
N TYR A 79 -25.99 20.45 -9.20
CA TYR A 79 -27.29 20.67 -9.79
C TYR A 79 -27.25 21.72 -10.89
N ILE A 80 -27.88 21.41 -12.01
CA ILE A 80 -28.15 22.33 -13.10
C ILE A 80 -29.62 22.74 -12.99
N THR A 81 -29.90 24.04 -13.02
CA THR A 81 -31.25 24.56 -12.81
C THR A 81 -31.58 25.69 -13.78
N ALA A 82 -32.74 25.63 -14.42
CA ALA A 82 -33.35 26.75 -15.12
C ALA A 82 -34.43 27.37 -14.21
N ASN A 83 -34.17 28.58 -13.68
CA ASN A 83 -35.11 29.41 -12.91
C ASN A 83 -36.19 28.63 -12.12
N ALA A 84 -35.81 28.04 -10.98
CA ALA A 84 -36.67 27.13 -10.22
C ALA A 84 -37.70 27.85 -9.33
N GLU A 85 -38.89 27.27 -9.19
CA GLU A 85 -39.88 27.65 -8.18
C GLU A 85 -39.34 27.39 -6.75
N ASP A 86 -39.71 28.24 -5.77
CA ASP A 86 -39.20 28.20 -4.39
C ASP A 86 -39.27 26.80 -3.73
N GLN A 87 -40.28 25.98 -4.08
CA GLN A 87 -40.44 24.63 -3.52
C GLN A 87 -39.40 23.63 -4.05
N THR A 88 -39.01 23.72 -5.33
CA THR A 88 -38.01 22.84 -5.95
C THR A 88 -36.61 23.20 -5.47
N LEU A 89 -36.34 24.49 -5.29
CA LEU A 89 -35.08 24.97 -4.74
C LEU A 89 -34.91 24.55 -3.27
N GLN A 90 -35.97 24.63 -2.45
CA GLN A 90 -35.93 24.14 -1.06
C GLN A 90 -35.64 22.63 -0.96
N ARG A 91 -36.21 21.82 -1.86
CA ARG A 91 -35.90 20.38 -1.94
C ARG A 91 -34.45 20.11 -2.34
N ALA A 92 -33.92 20.87 -3.31
CA ALA A 92 -32.53 20.74 -3.76
C ALA A 92 -31.53 21.23 -2.70
N VAL A 93 -31.88 22.23 -1.89
CA VAL A 93 -31.04 22.70 -0.77
C VAL A 93 -30.98 21.66 0.35
N ALA A 94 -32.08 20.95 0.62
CA ALA A 94 -32.12 19.90 1.63
C ALA A 94 -31.22 18.69 1.33
N THR A 95 -30.78 18.51 0.08
CA THR A 95 -29.86 17.45 -0.33
C THR A 95 -28.39 17.87 -0.37
N GLU A 96 -28.07 19.08 0.14
CA GLU A 96 -26.70 19.64 0.28
C GLU A 96 -25.74 19.35 -0.88
N PRO A 97 -26.07 19.73 -2.14
CA PRO A 97 -25.23 19.44 -3.29
C PRO A 97 -23.88 20.17 -3.23
N PHE A 98 -22.91 19.64 -3.97
CA PHE A 98 -21.55 20.17 -4.02
C PHE A 98 -21.42 21.46 -4.86
N GLY A 99 -22.47 21.80 -5.63
CA GLY A 99 -22.55 23.06 -6.36
C GLY A 99 -23.88 23.23 -7.10
N TYR A 100 -24.14 24.47 -7.54
CA TYR A 100 -25.29 24.82 -8.37
C TYR A 100 -24.83 25.56 -9.62
N LEU A 101 -25.49 25.27 -10.73
CA LEU A 101 -25.26 25.90 -12.02
C LEU A 101 -26.59 26.38 -12.60
N VAL A 102 -26.75 27.69 -12.74
CA VAL A 102 -27.99 28.31 -13.21
C VAL A 102 -27.93 28.51 -14.73
N LYS A 103 -28.94 28.04 -15.47
CA LYS A 103 -29.07 28.25 -16.92
C LYS A 103 -29.57 29.68 -17.23
N PRO A 104 -28.99 30.39 -18.22
CA PRO A 104 -27.82 30.01 -19.01
C PRO A 104 -26.51 30.27 -18.25
N PHE A 105 -25.55 29.34 -18.35
CA PHE A 105 -24.22 29.43 -17.72
C PHE A 105 -23.12 29.55 -18.77
N SER A 106 -22.00 30.17 -18.40
CA SER A 106 -20.80 30.26 -19.26
C SER A 106 -19.86 29.08 -19.03
N GLN A 107 -18.95 28.82 -19.98
CA GLN A 107 -17.89 27.82 -19.84
C GLN A 107 -17.06 28.03 -18.57
N ILE A 108 -16.71 29.29 -18.26
CA ILE A 108 -15.97 29.64 -17.03
C ILE A 108 -16.79 29.28 -15.78
N GLY A 109 -18.10 29.57 -15.79
CA GLY A 109 -19.00 29.22 -14.69
C GLY A 109 -19.09 27.71 -14.43
N LEU A 110 -19.23 26.91 -15.50
CA LEU A 110 -19.25 25.45 -15.40
C LEU A 110 -17.95 24.89 -14.81
N HIS A 111 -16.80 25.31 -15.35
CA HIS A 111 -15.48 24.85 -14.89
C HIS A 111 -15.20 25.25 -13.44
N THR A 112 -15.53 26.49 -13.06
CA THR A 112 -15.33 26.98 -11.69
C THR A 112 -16.15 26.17 -10.68
N THR A 113 -17.41 25.87 -11.04
CA THR A 113 -18.31 25.10 -10.18
C THR A 113 -17.82 23.66 -10.02
N ILE A 114 -17.34 23.02 -11.10
CA ILE A 114 -16.74 21.68 -11.07
C ILE A 114 -15.50 21.64 -10.17
N ASN A 115 -14.59 22.60 -10.32
CA ASN A 115 -13.36 22.64 -9.53
C ASN A 115 -13.63 22.88 -8.04
N ILE A 116 -14.56 23.78 -7.70
CA ILE A 116 -14.96 24.02 -6.31
C ILE A 116 -15.60 22.77 -5.71
N ALA A 117 -16.50 22.11 -6.44
CA ALA A 117 -17.17 20.88 -5.99
C ALA A 117 -16.16 19.75 -5.71
N LEU A 118 -15.25 19.48 -6.65
CA LEU A 118 -14.21 18.46 -6.48
C LEU A 118 -13.25 18.80 -5.34
N ARG A 119 -12.88 20.07 -5.17
CA ARG A 119 -11.99 20.50 -4.09
C ARG A 119 -12.65 20.40 -2.73
N ARG A 120 -13.92 20.76 -2.62
CA ARG A 120 -14.72 20.61 -1.39
C ARG A 120 -14.84 19.13 -1.01
N TYR A 121 -15.16 18.27 -1.96
CA TYR A 121 -15.22 16.82 -1.75
C TYR A 121 -13.88 16.24 -1.24
N GLN A 122 -12.75 16.68 -1.79
CA GLN A 122 -11.43 16.26 -1.31
C GLN A 122 -11.14 16.71 0.14
N LEU A 123 -11.52 17.92 0.52
CA LEU A 123 -11.31 18.43 1.88
C LEU A 123 -12.18 17.69 2.89
N GLU A 124 -13.43 17.39 2.54
CA GLU A 124 -14.34 16.59 3.38
C GLU A 124 -13.79 15.17 3.57
N GLN A 125 -13.32 14.52 2.51
CA GLN A 125 -12.66 13.20 2.60
C GLN A 125 -11.38 13.22 3.46
N GLN A 126 -10.57 14.28 3.38
CA GLN A 126 -9.37 14.43 4.22
C GLN A 126 -9.72 14.64 5.70
N LEU A 127 -10.79 15.39 5.97
CA LEU A 127 -11.28 15.61 7.33
C LEU A 127 -11.80 14.29 7.92
N GLU A 128 -12.61 13.53 7.18
CA GLU A 128 -13.09 12.21 7.60
C GLU A 128 -11.93 11.24 7.88
N GLN A 129 -10.91 11.18 7.02
CA GLN A 129 -9.74 10.34 7.25
C GLN A 129 -8.94 10.76 8.50
N ALA A 130 -8.77 12.06 8.73
CA ALA A 130 -8.09 12.57 9.91
C ALA A 130 -8.87 12.27 11.20
N GLU A 131 -10.20 12.45 11.19
CA GLU A 131 -11.10 12.10 12.29
C GLU A 131 -11.08 10.59 12.57
N GLN A 132 -11.14 9.76 11.52
CA GLN A 132 -11.10 8.30 11.65
C GLN A 132 -9.73 7.80 12.16
N TRP A 133 -8.64 8.44 11.74
CA TRP A 133 -7.30 8.15 12.26
C TRP A 133 -7.15 8.51 13.74
N LEU A 134 -7.65 9.69 14.15
CA LEU A 134 -7.68 10.12 15.55
C LEU A 134 -8.55 9.18 16.40
N ALA A 135 -9.73 8.79 15.90
CA ALA A 135 -10.62 7.84 16.56
C ALA A 135 -9.96 6.45 16.73
N THR A 136 -9.29 5.96 15.68
CA THR A 136 -8.59 4.66 15.72
C THR A 136 -7.40 4.67 16.69
N THR A 137 -6.67 5.79 16.75
CA THR A 137 -5.56 5.96 17.69
C THR A 137 -6.04 5.97 19.14
N LEU A 138 -7.13 6.69 19.44
CA LEU A 138 -7.72 6.69 20.79
C LEU A 138 -8.38 5.34 21.15
N ALA A 139 -8.89 4.59 20.17
CA ALA A 139 -9.51 3.28 20.36
C ALA A 139 -8.49 2.15 20.61
N SER A 140 -7.22 2.33 20.24
CA SER A 140 -6.15 1.31 20.36
C SER A 140 -5.31 1.43 21.64
N ILE A 141 -5.60 2.40 22.51
CA ILE A 141 -4.98 2.54 23.83
C ILE A 141 -5.50 1.42 24.75
N GLY A 142 -4.59 0.64 25.34
CA GLY A 142 -4.91 -0.52 26.20
C GLY A 142 -5.48 -0.18 27.59
N ASP A 143 -5.61 1.11 27.91
CA ASP A 143 -6.20 1.62 29.15
C ASP A 143 -7.58 2.25 28.88
N GLY A 144 -8.46 2.22 29.87
CA GLY A 144 -9.75 2.89 29.80
C GLY A 144 -9.56 4.40 29.73
N THR A 145 -10.05 5.03 28.67
CA THR A 145 -9.93 6.48 28.44
C THR A 145 -11.30 7.14 28.33
N ILE A 146 -11.54 8.17 29.13
CA ILE A 146 -12.77 8.99 29.11
C ILE A 146 -12.38 10.46 29.03
N ALA A 147 -12.98 11.22 28.12
CA ALA A 147 -12.86 12.67 28.05
C ALA A 147 -14.20 13.36 28.30
N THR A 148 -14.12 14.56 28.87
CA THR A 148 -15.26 15.38 29.29
C THR A 148 -15.14 16.81 28.81
N ASP A 149 -16.27 17.51 28.75
CA ASP A 149 -16.31 18.97 28.59
C ASP A 149 -16.01 19.70 29.92
N ARG A 150 -16.05 21.04 29.91
CA ARG A 150 -15.81 21.87 31.09
C ARG A 150 -16.85 21.68 32.22
N ASN A 151 -18.01 21.12 31.90
CA ASN A 151 -19.08 20.83 32.87
C ASN A 151 -18.99 19.41 33.43
N GLY A 152 -18.00 18.61 33.00
CA GLY A 152 -17.84 17.21 33.42
C GLY A 152 -18.76 16.24 32.70
N CYS A 153 -19.37 16.63 31.57
CA CYS A 153 -20.16 15.74 30.72
C CYS A 153 -19.24 14.98 29.76
N ILE A 154 -19.48 13.68 29.57
CA ILE A 154 -18.62 12.84 28.72
C ILE A 154 -18.77 13.25 27.25
N THR A 155 -17.64 13.53 26.62
CA THR A 155 -17.51 13.84 25.19
C THR A 155 -16.88 12.70 24.41
N PHE A 156 -16.18 11.78 25.08
CA PHE A 156 -15.55 10.64 24.44
C PHE A 156 -15.28 9.50 25.46
N MET A 157 -15.39 8.26 25.00
CA MET A 157 -15.09 7.05 25.78
C MET A 157 -14.55 5.98 24.83
N ASN A 158 -13.38 5.40 25.10
CA ASN A 158 -12.83 4.35 24.23
C ASN A 158 -13.40 2.96 24.56
N ALA A 159 -13.18 1.97 23.67
CA ALA A 159 -13.70 0.61 23.83
C ALA A 159 -13.28 -0.07 25.15
N VAL A 160 -12.05 0.15 25.61
CA VAL A 160 -11.58 -0.38 26.90
C VAL A 160 -12.34 0.23 28.07
N ALA A 161 -12.64 1.53 28.02
CA ALA A 161 -13.50 2.17 29.01
C ALA A 161 -14.95 1.65 28.96
N GLU A 162 -15.47 1.31 27.77
CA GLU A 162 -16.78 0.64 27.67
C GLU A 162 -16.78 -0.70 28.40
N ASP A 163 -15.75 -1.52 28.17
CA ASP A 163 -15.62 -2.85 28.79
C ASP A 163 -15.40 -2.79 30.31
N LEU A 164 -14.60 -1.82 30.76
CA LEU A 164 -14.29 -1.65 32.18
C LEU A 164 -15.47 -1.05 32.96
N THR A 165 -16.24 -0.13 32.38
CA THR A 165 -17.37 0.53 33.05
C THR A 165 -18.71 -0.18 32.81
N GLY A 166 -18.85 -0.94 31.73
CA GLY A 166 -20.10 -1.54 31.28
C GLY A 166 -21.07 -0.57 30.61
N TRP A 167 -20.66 0.67 30.34
CA TRP A 167 -21.43 1.68 29.61
C TRP A 167 -20.93 1.76 28.17
N ARG A 168 -21.85 1.82 27.20
CA ARG A 168 -21.48 2.11 25.81
C ARG A 168 -21.26 3.61 25.64
N GLN A 169 -20.31 4.03 24.80
CA GLN A 169 -20.04 5.43 24.48
C GLN A 169 -21.32 6.14 24.02
N ALA A 170 -22.13 5.50 23.18
CA ALA A 170 -23.41 6.04 22.70
C ALA A 170 -24.41 6.35 23.83
N GLU A 171 -24.37 5.61 24.94
CA GLU A 171 -25.19 5.85 26.13
C GLU A 171 -24.56 6.89 27.08
N ALA A 172 -23.22 6.95 27.06
CA ALA A 172 -22.41 7.78 27.95
C ALA A 172 -22.29 9.23 27.47
N LEU A 173 -22.33 9.47 26.16
CA LEU A 173 -22.18 10.80 25.56
C LEU A 173 -23.20 11.80 26.13
N GLY A 174 -22.71 12.96 26.55
CA GLY A 174 -23.52 14.03 27.15
C GLY A 174 -24.00 13.77 28.59
N SER A 175 -23.79 12.56 29.12
CA SER A 175 -24.08 12.24 30.52
C SER A 175 -22.95 12.73 31.43
N SER A 176 -23.28 13.05 32.69
CA SER A 176 -22.28 13.41 33.69
C SER A 176 -21.32 12.25 33.96
N ALA A 177 -20.02 12.53 34.00
CA ALA A 177 -19.00 11.53 34.27
C ALA A 177 -19.21 10.81 35.61
N ASP A 178 -19.77 11.48 36.63
CA ASP A 178 -20.03 10.92 37.96
C ASP A 178 -21.05 9.78 37.96
N LEU A 179 -21.96 9.77 36.97
CA LEU A 179 -22.94 8.70 36.83
C LEU A 179 -22.29 7.39 36.38
N ILE A 180 -21.24 7.51 35.55
CA ILE A 180 -20.63 6.42 34.77
C ILE A 180 -19.35 5.93 35.45
N LEU A 181 -18.54 6.85 35.97
CA LEU A 181 -17.36 6.59 36.80
C LEU A 181 -17.74 6.63 38.27
N ARG A 182 -18.43 5.60 38.74
CA ARG A 182 -18.72 5.44 40.17
C ARG A 182 -17.49 4.90 40.89
N LEU A 183 -16.71 5.82 41.43
CA LEU A 183 -15.51 5.51 42.20
C LEU A 183 -15.84 5.42 43.69
N ILE A 184 -15.39 4.34 44.32
CA ILE A 184 -15.66 4.05 45.73
C ILE A 184 -14.34 3.68 46.40
N HIS A 185 -14.11 4.16 47.61
CA HIS A 185 -12.95 3.74 48.39
C HIS A 185 -13.11 2.30 48.88
N ALA A 186 -12.10 1.45 48.65
CA ALA A 186 -12.18 0.01 48.88
C ALA A 186 -12.52 -0.37 50.33
N GLU A 187 -12.00 0.38 51.31
CA GLU A 187 -12.19 0.12 52.74
C GLU A 187 -13.42 0.81 53.34
N THR A 188 -13.51 2.14 53.20
CA THR A 188 -14.58 2.95 53.81
C THR A 188 -15.91 2.84 53.08
N ARG A 189 -15.91 2.34 51.83
CA ARG A 189 -17.08 2.29 50.93
C ARG A 189 -17.71 3.67 50.66
N GLU A 190 -16.98 4.75 50.94
CA GLU A 190 -17.39 6.12 50.64
C GLU A 190 -17.21 6.42 49.15
N ALA A 191 -18.11 7.24 48.59
CA ALA A 191 -18.00 7.70 47.22
C ALA A 191 -16.82 8.68 47.08
N ILE A 192 -15.99 8.45 46.08
CA ILE A 192 -14.84 9.29 45.75
C ILE A 192 -15.29 10.34 44.74
N GLU A 193 -14.95 11.61 44.97
CA GLU A 193 -15.20 12.68 44.01
C GLU A 193 -14.46 12.41 42.69
N SER A 194 -15.11 12.70 41.56
CA SER A 194 -14.56 12.36 40.25
C SER A 194 -13.24 13.10 39.97
N PRO A 195 -12.14 12.37 39.68
CA PRO A 195 -10.85 12.98 39.38
C PRO A 195 -10.89 13.86 38.13
N LEU A 196 -11.85 13.64 37.23
CA LEU A 196 -12.10 14.51 36.07
C LEU A 196 -12.51 15.93 36.51
N LEU A 197 -13.44 16.05 37.46
CA LEU A 197 -13.88 17.35 37.99
C LEU A 197 -12.75 18.03 38.78
N GLN A 198 -11.99 17.25 39.56
CA GLN A 198 -10.85 17.79 40.30
C GLN A 198 -9.76 18.32 39.37
N ALA A 199 -9.46 17.64 38.27
CA ALA A 199 -8.48 18.10 37.28
C ALA A 199 -8.92 19.40 36.58
N ILE A 200 -10.22 19.57 36.31
CA ILE A 200 -10.79 20.83 35.77
C ILE A 200 -10.66 21.97 36.78
N GLN A 201 -11.04 21.74 38.04
CA GLN A 201 -11.04 22.77 39.09
C GLN A 201 -9.62 23.21 39.46
N GLN A 202 -8.69 22.26 39.58
CA GLN A 202 -7.31 22.51 40.01
C GLN A 202 -6.39 22.91 38.85
N GLY A 203 -6.80 22.61 37.60
CA GLY A 203 -6.02 22.88 36.40
C GLY A 203 -4.70 22.13 36.30
N LYS A 204 -4.57 21.01 37.03
CA LYS A 204 -3.39 20.14 37.08
C LYS A 204 -3.82 18.67 37.00
N SER A 205 -2.88 17.78 36.68
CA SER A 205 -3.13 16.34 36.71
C SER A 205 -3.38 15.86 38.15
N VAL A 206 -4.40 15.04 38.33
CA VAL A 206 -4.85 14.50 39.61
C VAL A 206 -4.81 12.96 39.53
N SER A 207 -4.25 12.33 40.55
CA SER A 207 -4.30 10.88 40.75
C SER A 207 -4.79 10.62 42.17
N ILE A 208 -5.67 9.65 42.34
CA ILE A 208 -6.29 9.33 43.63
C ILE A 208 -5.53 8.15 44.26
N SER A 209 -5.47 8.14 45.59
CA SER A 209 -4.73 7.18 46.41
C SER A 209 -5.08 5.71 46.12
N ASP A 210 -4.16 4.83 46.54
CA ASP A 210 -4.05 3.37 46.35
C ASP A 210 -5.27 2.46 46.66
N HIS A 211 -6.51 2.93 46.75
CA HIS A 211 -7.65 2.09 47.17
C HIS A 211 -8.96 2.45 46.44
N CYS A 212 -8.89 2.67 45.13
CA CYS A 212 -10.06 3.01 44.31
C CYS A 212 -10.71 1.76 43.69
N LEU A 213 -12.03 1.63 43.85
CA LEU A 213 -12.86 0.65 43.17
C LEU A 213 -13.77 1.36 42.16
N LEU A 214 -13.76 0.89 40.92
CA LEU A 214 -14.75 1.23 39.92
C LEU A 214 -15.94 0.29 40.05
N GLN A 215 -17.12 0.85 40.30
CA GLN A 215 -18.38 0.11 40.22
C GLN A 215 -18.94 0.21 38.80
N THR A 216 -18.97 -0.91 38.09
CA THR A 216 -19.52 -1.01 36.73
C THR A 216 -21.05 -0.86 36.71
N LYS A 217 -21.63 -0.63 35.53
CA LYS A 217 -23.10 -0.57 35.28
C LYS A 217 -23.85 -1.78 35.84
N ASN A 218 -23.23 -2.96 35.81
CA ASN A 218 -23.83 -4.22 36.26
C ASN A 218 -23.56 -4.51 37.75
N GLY A 219 -22.94 -3.59 38.49
CA GLY A 219 -22.63 -3.74 39.91
C GLY A 219 -21.37 -4.55 40.21
N LEU A 220 -20.61 -4.97 39.20
CA LEU A 220 -19.28 -5.58 39.40
C LEU A 220 -18.30 -4.50 39.86
N GLU A 221 -17.50 -4.80 40.89
CA GLU A 221 -16.46 -3.90 41.40
C GLU A 221 -15.10 -4.34 40.86
N ARG A 222 -14.34 -3.39 40.31
CA ARG A 222 -12.97 -3.60 39.80
C ARG A 222 -12.00 -2.69 40.52
N THR A 223 -10.84 -3.20 40.90
CA THR A 223 -9.77 -2.36 41.44
C THR A 223 -9.07 -1.67 40.28
N ILE A 224 -9.13 -0.34 40.26
CA ILE A 224 -8.52 0.44 39.19
C ILE A 224 -7.44 1.38 39.74
N SER A 225 -6.53 1.76 38.84
CA SER A 225 -5.59 2.86 39.04
C SER A 225 -5.91 3.94 38.01
N GLU A 226 -6.09 5.17 38.46
CA GLU A 226 -6.56 6.26 37.62
C GLU A 226 -5.70 7.53 37.67
N THR A 227 -5.67 8.25 36.56
CA THR A 227 -5.04 9.57 36.44
C THR A 227 -5.87 10.46 35.52
N ALA A 228 -6.25 11.64 36.00
CA ALA A 228 -6.98 12.66 35.24
C ALA A 228 -6.09 13.87 34.92
N ALA A 229 -6.29 14.51 33.78
CA ALA A 229 -5.59 15.72 33.37
C ALA A 229 -6.50 16.68 32.58
N PRO A 230 -6.35 18.01 32.72
CA PRO A 230 -7.17 18.98 32.00
C PRO A 230 -6.80 19.06 30.51
N ILE A 231 -7.81 19.11 29.64
CA ILE A 231 -7.68 19.39 28.20
C ILE A 231 -7.69 20.90 27.99
N ARG A 232 -6.78 21.42 27.16
CA ARG A 232 -6.62 22.86 26.89
C ARG A 232 -6.78 23.18 25.40
N ASN A 233 -7.35 24.35 25.08
CA ASN A 233 -7.37 24.89 23.72
C ASN A 233 -6.04 25.57 23.35
N GLU A 234 -5.90 26.03 22.10
CA GLU A 234 -4.71 26.75 21.58
C GLU A 234 -4.36 28.03 22.35
N LYS A 235 -5.32 28.59 23.11
CA LYS A 235 -5.15 29.77 23.97
C LYS A 235 -4.77 29.41 25.41
N GLY A 236 -4.62 28.12 25.73
CA GLY A 236 -4.25 27.60 27.05
C GLY A 236 -5.42 27.47 28.04
N GLU A 237 -6.64 27.77 27.63
CA GLU A 237 -7.85 27.68 28.46
C GLU A 237 -8.32 26.24 28.59
N ILE A 238 -8.79 25.83 29.77
CA ILE A 238 -9.28 24.47 30.03
C ILE A 238 -10.65 24.30 29.37
N THR A 239 -10.74 23.39 28.40
CA THR A 239 -11.97 23.04 27.69
C THR A 239 -12.65 21.79 28.21
N GLY A 240 -11.94 21.02 29.05
CA GLY A 240 -12.43 19.76 29.60
C GLY A 240 -11.37 19.01 30.38
N SER A 241 -11.58 17.72 30.61
CA SER A 241 -10.59 16.83 31.25
C SER A 241 -10.64 15.43 30.64
N ILE A 242 -9.48 14.77 30.64
CA ILE A 242 -9.30 13.38 30.23
C ILE A 242 -8.89 12.53 31.43
N LEU A 243 -9.44 11.32 31.55
CA LEU A 243 -9.12 10.32 32.55
C LEU A 243 -8.59 9.08 31.83
N VAL A 244 -7.47 8.56 32.31
CA VAL A 244 -6.95 7.25 31.94
C VAL A 244 -6.98 6.36 33.18
N PHE A 245 -7.52 5.15 33.05
CA PHE A 245 -7.63 4.20 34.16
C PHE A 245 -7.40 2.75 33.72
N GLN A 246 -6.71 1.99 34.58
CA GLN A 246 -6.26 0.63 34.31
C GLN A 246 -6.77 -0.34 35.40
N ASP A 247 -7.14 -1.56 35.03
CA ASP A 247 -7.48 -2.64 35.98
C ASP A 247 -6.19 -3.23 36.60
N VAL A 248 -6.04 -3.13 37.92
CA VAL A 248 -4.85 -3.61 38.66
C VAL A 248 -5.14 -4.84 39.53
N THR A 249 -6.28 -5.51 39.31
CA THR A 249 -6.76 -6.63 40.13
C THR A 249 -5.76 -7.79 40.21
N GLU A 250 -5.07 -8.14 39.12
CA GLU A 250 -4.11 -9.25 39.10
C GLU A 250 -2.80 -8.94 39.83
N ARG A 251 -2.29 -7.71 39.68
CA ARG A 251 -1.05 -7.27 40.34
C ARG A 251 -1.18 -7.33 41.86
N ARG A 252 -2.32 -6.88 42.41
CA ARG A 252 -2.56 -6.95 43.87
C ARG A 252 -2.87 -8.35 44.37
N ARG A 253 -3.47 -9.23 43.56
CA ARG A 253 -3.60 -10.65 43.92
C ARG A 253 -2.23 -11.29 44.11
N ALA A 254 -1.22 -10.93 43.31
CA ALA A 254 0.14 -11.45 43.47
C ALA A 254 0.82 -10.98 44.77
N GLU A 255 0.63 -9.71 45.16
CA GLU A 255 1.16 -9.16 46.43
C GLU A 255 0.45 -9.77 47.64
N ALA A 256 -0.87 -9.98 47.58
CA ALA A 256 -1.62 -10.68 48.62
C ALA A 256 -1.22 -12.16 48.76
N VAL A 257 -0.85 -12.82 47.65
CA VAL A 257 -0.30 -14.19 47.66
C VAL A 257 1.06 -14.25 48.36
N LEU A 258 1.91 -13.23 48.20
CA LEU A 258 3.18 -13.14 48.93
C LEU A 258 2.97 -13.03 50.45
N HIS A 259 2.03 -12.19 50.90
CA HIS A 259 1.68 -12.08 52.32
C HIS A 259 1.07 -13.38 52.87
N ARG A 260 0.15 -14.01 52.12
CA ARG A 260 -0.45 -15.29 52.50
C ARG A 260 0.58 -16.42 52.57
N ARG A 261 1.54 -16.49 51.64
CA ARG A 261 2.65 -17.47 51.69
C ARG A 261 3.51 -17.32 52.94
N GLN A 262 3.70 -16.10 53.44
CA GLN A 262 4.48 -15.84 54.65
C GLN A 262 3.77 -16.31 55.93
N GLU A 263 2.44 -16.16 56.00
CA GLU A 263 1.62 -16.72 57.09
C GLU A 263 1.49 -18.24 57.01
N GLU A 264 1.31 -18.80 55.80
CA GLU A 264 1.29 -20.24 55.55
C GLU A 264 2.62 -20.90 55.95
N PHE A 265 3.77 -20.30 55.63
CA PHE A 265 5.08 -20.80 56.04
C PHE A 265 5.23 -20.87 57.57
N ARG A 266 4.76 -19.85 58.29
CA ARG A 266 4.80 -19.82 59.77
C ARG A 266 3.91 -20.90 60.36
N ALA A 267 2.69 -21.07 59.84
CA ALA A 267 1.77 -22.13 60.29
C ALA A 267 2.32 -23.54 60.03
N LEU A 268 3.02 -23.76 58.91
CA LEU A 268 3.66 -25.04 58.58
C LEU A 268 4.82 -25.37 59.54
N ALA A 269 5.64 -24.39 59.92
CA ALA A 269 6.73 -24.59 60.87
C ALA A 269 6.22 -24.91 62.29
N GLU A 270 5.21 -24.18 62.78
CA GLU A 270 4.61 -24.37 64.11
C GLU A 270 3.92 -25.73 64.28
N ASN A 271 3.28 -26.25 63.23
CA ASN A 271 2.57 -27.54 63.27
C ASN A 271 3.44 -28.72 62.78
N SER A 272 4.73 -28.51 62.51
CA SER A 272 5.64 -29.57 62.10
C SER A 272 5.88 -30.57 63.24
N PRO A 273 5.76 -31.88 63.00
CA PRO A 273 6.14 -32.90 63.99
C PRO A 273 7.66 -33.02 64.17
N ASP A 274 8.44 -32.50 63.22
CA ASP A 274 9.90 -32.38 63.30
C ASP A 274 10.28 -31.08 64.03
N ILE A 275 11.38 -31.13 64.79
CA ILE A 275 11.91 -29.95 65.48
C ILE A 275 12.54 -29.03 64.43
N VAL A 276 12.01 -27.82 64.30
CA VAL A 276 12.54 -26.76 63.43
C VAL A 276 13.13 -25.67 64.31
N ALA A 277 14.43 -25.42 64.17
CA ALA A 277 15.15 -24.41 64.93
C ALA A 277 15.99 -23.53 63.99
N ARG A 278 16.00 -22.22 64.21
CA ARG A 278 16.84 -21.26 63.49
C ARG A 278 17.85 -20.67 64.46
N PHE A 279 19.12 -20.60 64.06
CA PHE A 279 20.21 -20.08 64.88
C PHE A 279 20.83 -18.84 64.24
N ASP A 280 21.28 -17.89 65.06
CA ASP A 280 22.13 -16.79 64.61
C ASP A 280 23.61 -17.22 64.49
N ARG A 281 24.47 -16.28 64.08
CA ARG A 281 25.92 -16.49 63.95
C ARG A 281 26.63 -16.79 65.28
N GLN A 282 25.98 -16.52 66.42
CA GLN A 282 26.47 -16.85 67.75
C GLN A 282 25.90 -18.18 68.27
N LEU A 283 25.22 -18.94 67.40
CA LEU A 283 24.57 -20.22 67.70
C LEU A 283 23.47 -20.12 68.77
N ARG A 284 22.86 -18.93 68.91
CA ARG A 284 21.69 -18.71 69.76
C ARG A 284 20.43 -18.93 68.95
N HIS A 285 19.42 -19.53 69.56
CA HIS A 285 18.17 -19.78 68.84
C HIS A 285 17.44 -18.45 68.58
N VAL A 286 17.08 -18.20 67.34
CA VAL A 286 16.27 -17.05 66.88
C VAL A 286 14.81 -17.48 66.68
N TYR A 287 14.61 -18.77 66.43
CA TYR A 287 13.29 -19.38 66.29
C TYR A 287 13.37 -20.85 66.65
N VAL A 288 12.37 -21.39 67.35
CA VAL A 288 12.19 -22.84 67.53
C VAL A 288 10.70 -23.14 67.53
N ASN A 289 10.28 -24.21 66.87
CA ASN A 289 8.88 -24.63 66.88
C ASN A 289 8.53 -25.50 68.11
N PRO A 290 7.24 -25.65 68.48
CA PRO A 290 6.80 -26.39 69.67
C PRO A 290 7.20 -27.86 69.73
N ALA A 291 7.58 -28.48 68.60
CA ALA A 291 8.03 -29.87 68.58
C ALA A 291 9.28 -30.11 69.47
N VAL A 292 10.09 -29.08 69.73
CA VAL A 292 11.24 -29.19 70.63
C VAL A 292 10.83 -29.55 72.07
N GLU A 293 9.65 -29.12 72.50
CA GLU A 293 9.15 -29.31 73.87
C GLU A 293 8.93 -30.81 74.15
N ALA A 294 8.41 -31.54 73.16
CA ALA A 294 8.18 -32.98 73.27
C ALA A 294 9.49 -33.78 73.40
N ALA A 295 10.56 -33.31 72.77
CA ALA A 295 11.86 -33.98 72.83
C ALA A 295 12.63 -33.62 74.11
N THR A 296 12.58 -32.36 74.54
CA THR A 296 13.48 -31.81 75.58
C THR A 296 12.79 -31.46 76.90
N SER A 297 11.46 -31.39 76.93
CA SER A 297 10.64 -30.88 78.06
C SER A 297 10.91 -29.42 78.46
N ILE A 298 11.58 -28.64 77.61
CA ILE A 298 11.80 -27.20 77.79
C ILE A 298 10.81 -26.46 76.88
N PRO A 299 10.09 -25.41 77.37
CA PRO A 299 9.19 -24.61 76.53
C PRO A 299 9.93 -23.92 75.37
N ALA A 300 9.32 -23.87 74.18
CA ALA A 300 9.95 -23.35 72.96
C ALA A 300 10.43 -21.89 73.12
N ASP A 301 9.65 -21.06 73.82
CA ASP A 301 9.99 -19.65 74.09
C ASP A 301 11.28 -19.49 74.91
N ALA A 302 11.61 -20.48 75.76
CA ALA A 302 12.81 -20.45 76.60
C ALA A 302 14.10 -20.69 75.79
N PHE A 303 14.00 -21.20 74.56
CA PHE A 303 15.17 -21.39 73.69
C PHE A 303 15.68 -20.07 73.10
N ILE A 304 14.81 -19.09 72.90
CA ILE A 304 15.12 -17.87 72.15
C ILE A 304 16.20 -17.06 72.87
N GLY A 305 17.29 -16.78 72.15
CA GLY A 305 18.45 -16.03 72.66
C GLY A 305 19.47 -16.88 73.43
N TYR A 306 19.20 -18.17 73.68
CA TYR A 306 20.11 -19.06 74.40
C TYR A 306 20.76 -20.09 73.46
N THR A 307 21.96 -20.55 73.81
CA THR A 307 22.63 -21.68 73.13
C THR A 307 22.23 -23.03 73.74
N ASN A 308 22.44 -24.14 73.02
CA ASN A 308 22.17 -25.48 73.56
C ASN A 308 22.96 -25.80 74.85
N ALA A 309 24.14 -25.21 75.04
CA ALA A 309 24.95 -25.35 76.25
C ALA A 309 24.33 -24.60 77.44
N GLU A 310 23.86 -23.37 77.23
CA GLU A 310 23.22 -22.53 78.25
C GLU A 310 21.87 -23.11 78.72
N LEU A 311 21.21 -23.89 77.87
CA LEU A 311 19.95 -24.59 78.17
C LEU A 311 20.11 -25.91 78.95
N GLY A 312 21.35 -26.32 79.26
CA GLY A 312 21.62 -27.52 80.08
C GLY A 312 21.49 -28.85 79.34
N MET A 313 21.60 -28.87 78.01
CA MET A 313 21.56 -30.11 77.23
C MET A 313 22.77 -31.02 77.51
N PRO A 314 22.66 -32.35 77.31
CA PRO A 314 23.75 -33.29 77.55
C PRO A 314 25.03 -32.92 76.80
N THR A 315 26.19 -32.96 77.47
CA THR A 315 27.48 -32.50 76.91
C THR A 315 27.83 -33.20 75.59
N GLU A 316 27.56 -34.50 75.45
CA GLU A 316 27.82 -35.27 74.23
C GLU A 316 26.96 -34.78 73.03
N LEU A 317 25.75 -34.30 73.29
CA LEU A 317 24.89 -33.69 72.28
C LEU A 317 25.40 -32.29 71.94
N VAL A 318 25.72 -31.48 72.95
CA VAL A 318 26.20 -30.09 72.76
C VAL A 318 27.50 -30.06 71.95
N GLU A 319 28.43 -30.99 72.21
CA GLU A 319 29.69 -31.09 71.46
C GLU A 319 29.43 -31.51 70.01
N ARG A 320 28.78 -32.67 69.78
CA ARG A 320 28.57 -33.19 68.42
C ARG A 320 27.64 -32.32 67.57
N TRP A 321 26.63 -31.73 68.18
CA TRP A 321 25.71 -30.80 67.52
C TRP A 321 26.35 -29.42 67.30
N GLY A 322 27.10 -28.92 68.30
CA GLY A 322 27.85 -27.67 68.20
C GLY A 322 28.91 -27.70 67.11
N GLU A 323 29.65 -28.82 66.98
CA GLU A 323 30.59 -29.04 65.87
C GLU A 323 29.89 -28.96 64.51
N THR A 324 28.74 -29.60 64.37
CA THR A 324 27.97 -29.59 63.11
C THR A 324 27.51 -28.18 62.77
N LEU A 325 26.94 -27.45 63.73
CA LEU A 325 26.49 -26.07 63.52
C LEU A 325 27.65 -25.13 63.15
N GLN A 326 28.79 -25.27 63.84
CA GLN A 326 29.98 -24.47 63.58
C GLN A 326 30.62 -24.79 62.22
N GLU A 327 30.63 -26.06 61.82
CA GLU A 327 31.12 -26.50 60.51
C GLU A 327 30.28 -25.90 59.38
N VAL A 328 28.94 -25.94 59.48
CA VAL A 328 28.06 -25.32 58.47
C VAL A 328 28.23 -23.81 58.44
N LEU A 329 28.38 -23.16 59.60
CA LEU A 329 28.62 -21.71 59.67
C LEU A 329 29.94 -21.30 58.97
N ASN A 330 31.00 -22.10 59.14
CA ASN A 330 32.32 -21.83 58.57
C ASN A 330 32.42 -22.19 57.09
N THR A 331 31.79 -23.30 56.68
CA THR A 331 31.89 -23.84 55.31
C THR A 331 30.84 -23.27 54.37
N GLY A 332 29.70 -22.80 54.89
CA GLY A 332 28.54 -22.41 54.09
C GLY A 332 27.88 -23.58 53.37
N GLN A 333 28.15 -24.83 53.74
CA GLN A 333 27.55 -26.00 53.11
C GLN A 333 26.61 -26.73 54.07
N GLU A 334 25.46 -27.18 53.57
CA GLU A 334 24.51 -27.93 54.38
C GLU A 334 25.10 -29.25 54.89
N ARG A 335 24.65 -29.68 56.07
CA ARG A 335 25.09 -30.90 56.71
C ARG A 335 23.92 -31.68 57.30
N ILE A 336 23.96 -32.99 57.15
CA ILE A 336 23.03 -33.90 57.81
C ILE A 336 23.83 -34.72 58.82
N THR A 337 23.35 -34.77 60.05
CA THR A 337 23.97 -35.57 61.12
C THR A 337 22.90 -36.39 61.83
N GLU A 338 23.22 -37.64 62.13
CA GLU A 338 22.37 -38.52 62.91
C GLU A 338 22.94 -38.59 64.32
N PHE A 339 22.10 -38.36 65.32
CA PHE A 339 22.48 -38.48 66.71
C PHE A 339 21.41 -39.20 67.52
N GLN A 340 21.84 -39.81 68.61
CA GLN A 340 20.94 -40.41 69.57
C GLN A 340 20.66 -39.40 70.66
N PHE A 341 19.38 -39.24 70.98
CA PHE A 341 18.94 -38.32 72.01
C PHE A 341 18.04 -39.06 73.00
N LEU A 342 18.34 -38.90 74.28
CA LEU A 342 17.54 -39.47 75.36
C LEU A 342 16.38 -38.53 75.66
N THR A 343 15.22 -38.85 75.10
CA THR A 343 13.97 -38.15 75.39
C THR A 343 13.30 -38.74 76.63
N PRO A 344 12.31 -38.06 77.23
CA PRO A 344 11.49 -38.64 78.31
C PRO A 344 10.80 -39.97 77.91
N ALA A 345 10.59 -40.21 76.62
CA ALA A 345 10.01 -41.44 76.07
C ALA A 345 11.02 -42.55 75.75
N GLY A 346 12.30 -42.37 76.11
CA GLY A 346 13.40 -43.30 75.85
C GLY A 346 14.40 -42.81 74.79
N LEU A 347 15.35 -43.68 74.45
CA LEU A 347 16.38 -43.38 73.46
C LEU A 347 15.78 -43.33 72.05
N LYS A 348 15.94 -42.20 71.37
CA LYS A 348 15.47 -41.97 70.00
C LYS A 348 16.63 -41.64 69.08
N ILE A 349 16.49 -42.00 67.80
CA ILE A 349 17.46 -41.65 66.76
C ILE A 349 16.90 -40.47 65.98
N TYR A 350 17.56 -39.31 66.10
CA TYR A 350 17.22 -38.12 65.34
C TYR A 350 18.17 -37.95 64.16
N GLN A 351 17.61 -37.64 63.00
CA GLN A 351 18.37 -37.14 61.85
C GLN A 351 18.11 -35.65 61.72
N SER A 352 19.17 -34.87 61.74
CA SER A 352 19.09 -33.42 61.73
C SER A 352 19.81 -32.85 60.52
N ARG A 353 19.09 -32.07 59.72
CA ARG A 353 19.62 -31.32 58.57
C ARG A 353 19.80 -29.87 58.96
N VAL A 354 21.02 -29.36 58.81
CA VAL A 354 21.43 -27.98 59.07
C VAL A 354 21.74 -27.33 57.73
N VAL A 355 21.07 -26.22 57.43
CA VAL A 355 21.21 -25.48 56.16
C VAL A 355 21.60 -24.03 56.47
N PRO A 356 22.64 -23.49 55.81
CA PRO A 356 23.00 -22.08 55.95
C PRO A 356 22.06 -21.20 55.14
N GLU A 357 21.62 -20.11 55.74
CA GLU A 357 20.89 -19.02 55.08
C GLU A 357 21.86 -17.85 54.88
N PHE A 358 22.02 -17.43 53.62
CA PHE A 358 22.99 -16.41 53.24
C PHE A 358 22.38 -15.00 53.20
N ALA A 359 23.15 -14.02 53.65
CA ALA A 359 22.88 -12.61 53.41
C ALA A 359 23.20 -12.24 51.94
N GLN A 360 22.77 -11.06 51.50
CA GLN A 360 23.03 -10.55 50.14
C GLN A 360 24.52 -10.41 49.80
N ASP A 361 25.40 -10.33 50.80
CA ASP A 361 26.86 -10.26 50.66
C ASP A 361 27.53 -11.64 50.54
N GLY A 362 26.76 -12.73 50.56
CA GLY A 362 27.24 -14.10 50.45
C GLY A 362 27.77 -14.70 51.76
N SER A 363 27.70 -13.98 52.89
CA SER A 363 28.03 -14.53 54.21
C SER A 363 26.84 -15.26 54.83
N VAL A 364 27.09 -16.29 55.65
CA VAL A 364 26.02 -17.01 56.35
C VAL A 364 25.46 -16.12 57.47
N GLU A 365 24.16 -15.83 57.42
CA GLU A 365 23.43 -14.96 58.36
C GLU A 365 22.72 -15.78 59.43
N PHE A 366 22.07 -16.88 59.05
CA PHE A 366 21.36 -17.78 59.96
C PHE A 366 21.60 -19.25 59.59
N LEU A 367 21.34 -20.16 60.52
CA LEU A 367 21.32 -21.61 60.27
C LEU A 367 19.92 -22.15 60.54
N LEU A 368 19.29 -22.78 59.54
CA LEU A 368 18.02 -23.49 59.72
C LEU A 368 18.30 -24.98 59.96
N CYS A 369 17.76 -25.49 61.05
CA CYS A 369 17.89 -26.88 61.48
C CYS A 369 16.53 -27.55 61.51
N VAL A 370 16.42 -28.73 60.89
CA VAL A 370 15.24 -29.59 60.99
C VAL A 370 15.67 -30.96 61.49
N SER A 371 15.16 -31.37 62.66
CA SER A 371 15.50 -32.62 63.34
C SER A 371 14.28 -33.55 63.42
N ARG A 372 14.39 -34.72 62.78
CA ARG A 372 13.32 -35.73 62.67
C ARG A 372 13.66 -37.00 63.45
N ASP A 373 12.69 -37.55 64.19
CA ASP A 373 12.79 -38.91 64.76
C ASP A 373 12.65 -39.96 63.65
N ILE A 374 13.73 -40.69 63.37
CA ILE A 374 13.80 -41.72 62.32
C ILE A 374 13.84 -43.14 62.89
N THR A 375 13.51 -43.33 64.17
CA THR A 375 13.65 -44.61 64.86
C THR A 375 12.81 -45.73 64.20
N ALA A 376 11.55 -45.44 63.86
CA ALA A 376 10.66 -46.41 63.21
C ALA A 376 11.10 -46.77 61.77
N TYR A 377 11.66 -45.80 61.06
CA TYR A 377 12.16 -45.99 59.69
C TYR A 377 13.35 -46.96 59.64
N LYS A 378 14.35 -46.78 60.50
CA LYS A 378 15.55 -47.65 60.53
C LYS A 378 15.20 -49.10 60.91
N GLN A 379 14.17 -49.32 61.73
CA GLN A 379 13.70 -50.66 62.10
C GLN A 379 12.98 -51.36 60.94
N ALA A 380 12.10 -50.66 60.21
CA ALA A 380 11.38 -51.20 59.05
C ALA A 380 12.31 -51.47 57.85
N GLU A 381 13.30 -50.59 57.62
CA GLU A 381 14.29 -50.73 56.54
C GLU A 381 15.10 -52.02 56.65
N ALA A 382 15.46 -52.44 57.86
CA ALA A 382 16.24 -53.65 58.10
C ALA A 382 15.48 -54.94 57.72
N THR A 383 14.20 -55.04 58.08
CA THR A 383 13.36 -56.21 57.77
C THR A 383 13.04 -56.30 56.27
N LEU A 384 12.70 -55.17 55.64
CA LEU A 384 12.46 -55.09 54.20
C LEU A 384 13.72 -55.42 53.37
N ARG A 385 14.92 -55.01 53.82
CA ARG A 385 16.18 -55.35 53.14
C ARG A 385 16.40 -56.85 52.99
N GLN A 386 16.03 -57.65 53.99
CA GLN A 386 16.27 -59.10 53.98
C GLN A 386 15.31 -59.84 53.04
N GLN A 387 14.03 -59.47 53.02
CA GLN A 387 13.05 -60.01 52.07
C GLN A 387 13.36 -59.58 50.63
N ALA A 388 13.65 -58.29 50.42
CA ALA A 388 14.02 -57.76 49.11
C ALA A 388 15.28 -58.42 48.54
N LYS A 389 16.25 -58.85 49.37
CA LYS A 389 17.47 -59.52 48.89
C LYS A 389 17.19 -60.89 48.26
N ARG A 390 16.22 -61.65 48.80
CA ARG A 390 15.81 -62.96 48.27
C ARG A 390 15.00 -62.83 46.98
N GLU A 391 14.05 -61.89 46.93
CA GLU A 391 13.29 -61.59 45.71
C GLU A 391 14.19 -61.02 44.60
N ARG A 392 15.14 -60.14 44.94
CA ARG A 392 16.12 -59.60 43.99
C ARG A 392 16.97 -60.67 43.34
N LEU A 393 17.36 -61.72 44.05
CA LEU A 393 18.12 -62.84 43.47
C LEU A 393 17.31 -63.59 42.40
N LEU A 394 16.03 -63.86 42.67
CA LEU A 394 15.14 -64.52 41.70
C LEU A 394 14.84 -63.63 40.48
N VAL A 395 14.57 -62.34 40.72
CA VAL A 395 14.40 -61.36 39.65
C VAL A 395 15.69 -61.23 38.83
N ALA A 396 16.88 -61.22 39.46
CA ALA A 396 18.16 -61.08 38.77
C ALA A 396 18.50 -62.29 37.89
N ILE A 397 18.16 -63.52 38.29
CA ILE A 397 18.36 -64.72 37.47
C ILE A 397 17.36 -64.74 36.31
N ALA A 398 16.06 -64.49 36.59
CA ALA A 398 15.05 -64.37 35.53
C ALA A 398 15.35 -63.23 34.55
N GLN A 399 15.93 -62.13 35.03
CA GLN A 399 16.36 -61.01 34.20
C GLN A 399 17.56 -61.40 33.33
N ARG A 400 18.57 -62.08 33.86
CA ARG A 400 19.70 -62.59 33.05
C ARG A 400 19.24 -63.55 31.95
N ILE A 401 18.30 -64.44 32.25
CA ILE A 401 17.73 -65.37 31.26
C ILE A 401 16.96 -64.60 30.16
N ARG A 402 16.18 -63.55 30.51
CA ARG A 402 15.43 -62.74 29.53
C ARG A 402 16.25 -61.64 28.83
N GLN A 403 17.49 -61.39 29.28
CA GLN A 403 18.34 -60.33 28.70
C GLN A 403 18.90 -60.71 27.33
N SER A 404 19.11 -62.00 27.08
CA SER A 404 19.52 -62.46 25.76
C SER A 404 18.30 -62.73 24.87
N LEU A 405 18.43 -62.37 23.61
CA LEU A 405 17.51 -62.79 22.53
C LEU A 405 18.10 -63.94 21.72
N ASN A 406 19.28 -64.43 22.09
CA ASN A 406 19.93 -65.58 21.47
C ASN A 406 19.54 -66.86 22.21
N LEU A 407 18.87 -67.76 21.50
CA LEU A 407 18.38 -69.01 22.05
C LEU A 407 19.49 -69.83 22.73
N ASP A 408 20.67 -69.97 22.13
CA ASP A 408 21.74 -70.79 22.70
C ASP A 408 22.29 -70.21 24.01
N GLU A 409 22.35 -68.88 24.11
CA GLU A 409 22.80 -68.19 25.32
C GLU A 409 21.77 -68.33 26.44
N ILE A 410 20.49 -68.10 26.14
CA ILE A 410 19.37 -68.28 27.09
C ILE A 410 19.43 -69.69 27.71
N LEU A 411 19.57 -70.71 26.87
CA LEU A 411 19.57 -72.11 27.28
C LEU A 411 20.81 -72.46 28.15
N ASN A 412 22.01 -72.05 27.73
CA ASN A 412 23.25 -72.31 28.48
C ASN A 412 23.30 -71.58 29.83
N THR A 413 22.88 -70.32 29.87
CA THR A 413 22.78 -69.56 31.12
C THR A 413 21.78 -70.19 32.07
N THR A 414 20.64 -70.67 31.56
CA THR A 414 19.61 -71.32 32.37
C THR A 414 20.15 -72.55 33.10
N VAL A 415 20.77 -73.50 32.40
CA VAL A 415 21.27 -74.74 33.03
C VAL A 415 22.38 -74.43 34.05
N THR A 416 23.22 -73.44 33.78
CA THR A 416 24.32 -73.03 34.67
C THR A 416 23.80 -72.38 35.95
N GLU A 417 22.88 -71.41 35.85
CA GLU A 417 22.32 -70.69 37.00
C GLU A 417 21.46 -71.60 37.87
N VAL A 418 20.65 -72.49 37.27
CA VAL A 418 19.85 -73.47 38.01
C VAL A 418 20.75 -74.44 38.78
N SER A 419 21.84 -74.91 38.16
CA SER A 419 22.82 -75.79 38.80
C SER A 419 23.48 -75.14 40.02
N GLN A 420 23.91 -73.89 39.89
CA GLN A 420 24.53 -73.13 40.99
C GLN A 420 23.55 -72.79 42.12
N LEU A 421 22.31 -72.44 41.78
CA LEU A 421 21.30 -72.01 42.74
C LEU A 421 20.79 -73.18 43.61
N LEU A 422 20.57 -74.35 43.00
CA LEU A 422 20.09 -75.55 43.69
C LEU A 422 21.22 -76.44 44.23
N GLN A 423 22.48 -76.14 43.88
CA GLN A 423 23.68 -76.91 44.21
C GLN A 423 23.50 -78.40 43.87
N THR A 424 23.29 -78.67 42.57
CA THR A 424 22.98 -80.02 42.05
C THR A 424 24.08 -80.53 41.13
N ASP A 425 24.17 -81.85 40.97
CA ASP A 425 25.25 -82.49 40.20
C ASP A 425 25.10 -82.30 38.69
N ARG A 426 23.86 -82.28 38.17
CA ARG A 426 23.61 -82.08 36.74
C ARG A 426 22.28 -81.35 36.48
N VAL A 427 22.27 -80.44 35.52
CA VAL A 427 21.06 -79.83 34.95
C VAL A 427 21.12 -79.96 33.44
N VAL A 428 20.04 -80.45 32.82
CA VAL A 428 19.94 -80.63 31.36
C VAL A 428 18.68 -80.00 30.82
N MET A 429 18.77 -79.46 29.60
CA MET A 429 17.58 -79.17 28.80
C MET A 429 17.50 -80.12 27.62
N TYR A 430 16.33 -80.72 27.46
CA TYR A 430 15.99 -81.64 26.38
C TYR A 430 15.01 -80.96 25.43
N ARG A 431 15.29 -80.95 24.13
CA ARG A 431 14.41 -80.36 23.11
C ARG A 431 13.73 -81.45 22.29
N PHE A 432 12.42 -81.30 22.06
CA PHE A 432 11.68 -82.16 21.14
C PHE A 432 11.80 -81.66 19.69
N GLU A 433 11.89 -82.59 18.76
CA GLU A 433 11.78 -82.40 17.31
C GLU A 433 10.33 -82.70 16.86
N PRO A 434 9.93 -82.28 15.64
CA PRO A 434 8.58 -82.52 15.13
C PRO A 434 8.16 -84.01 15.06
N ASP A 435 9.14 -84.93 15.02
CA ASP A 435 8.92 -86.37 15.05
C ASP A 435 8.79 -86.94 16.48
N TRP A 436 8.71 -86.08 17.50
CA TRP A 436 8.73 -86.38 18.94
C TRP A 436 10.00 -87.06 19.44
N SER A 437 11.03 -87.19 18.59
CA SER A 437 12.36 -87.50 19.08
C SER A 437 12.97 -86.27 19.74
N GLY A 438 14.06 -86.43 20.48
CA GLY A 438 14.72 -85.29 21.09
C GLY A 438 16.13 -85.59 21.54
N PHE A 439 16.84 -84.52 21.88
CA PHE A 439 18.22 -84.57 22.31
C PHE A 439 18.49 -83.52 23.37
N VAL A 440 19.55 -83.76 24.15
CA VAL A 440 20.04 -82.79 25.13
C VAL A 440 20.77 -81.68 24.38
N ILE A 441 20.14 -80.50 24.35
CA ILE A 441 20.62 -79.29 23.65
C ILE A 441 21.69 -78.54 24.46
N VAL A 442 21.55 -78.51 25.78
CA VAL A 442 22.49 -77.88 26.72
C VAL A 442 22.53 -78.65 28.03
N GLU A 443 23.69 -78.65 28.69
CA GLU A 443 23.96 -79.38 29.93
C GLU A 443 24.93 -78.58 30.81
N ALA A 444 24.65 -78.52 32.12
CA ALA A 444 25.60 -78.14 33.16
C ALA A 444 25.84 -79.36 34.05
N VAL A 445 27.06 -79.89 34.06
CA VAL A 445 27.42 -81.13 34.76
C VAL A 445 28.64 -80.90 35.64
N GLY A 446 28.60 -81.42 36.87
CA GLY A 446 29.73 -81.40 37.80
C GLY A 446 30.87 -82.34 37.39
N ASP A 447 32.07 -82.05 37.86
CA ASP A 447 33.26 -82.85 37.54
C ASP A 447 33.12 -84.31 38.00
N GLY A 448 33.32 -85.26 37.09
CA GLY A 448 33.33 -86.70 37.37
C GLY A 448 32.08 -87.48 36.94
N TRP A 449 31.02 -86.81 36.45
CA TRP A 449 29.82 -87.48 35.94
C TRP A 449 29.84 -87.63 34.40
N THR A 450 29.17 -88.67 33.87
CA THR A 450 29.14 -88.91 32.41
C THR A 450 28.29 -87.85 31.69
N PRO A 451 28.82 -87.07 30.73
CA PRO A 451 28.03 -86.06 30.01
C PRO A 451 26.94 -86.65 29.12
N MET A 452 25.81 -85.95 29.03
CA MET A 452 24.64 -86.27 28.20
C MET A 452 24.53 -85.40 26.93
N LEU A 453 25.25 -84.29 26.84
CA LEU A 453 25.17 -83.31 25.75
C LEU A 453 25.28 -83.95 24.35
N GLY A 454 24.38 -83.58 23.44
CA GLY A 454 24.37 -84.03 22.04
C GLY A 454 23.97 -85.50 21.84
N ARG A 455 23.68 -86.26 22.91
CA ARG A 455 23.17 -87.63 22.79
C ARG A 455 21.68 -87.61 22.46
N ARG A 456 21.31 -88.39 21.44
CA ARG A 456 19.91 -88.75 21.20
C ARG A 456 19.50 -89.77 22.25
N LEU A 457 18.80 -89.30 23.28
CA LEU A 457 18.23 -90.20 24.28
C LEU A 457 16.97 -90.80 23.68
N PHE A 458 17.07 -92.07 23.29
CA PHE A 458 15.90 -92.87 22.97
C PHE A 458 15.35 -93.42 24.27
N ASP A 459 14.32 -92.76 24.80
CA ASP A 459 13.55 -93.28 25.92
C ASP A 459 12.40 -94.12 25.35
N PRO A 460 12.40 -95.46 25.52
CA PRO A 460 11.31 -96.31 25.07
C PRO A 460 9.96 -95.90 25.69
N CYS A 461 9.97 -95.26 26.86
CA CYS A 461 8.78 -94.72 27.50
C CYS A 461 8.26 -93.44 26.81
N LEU A 462 9.08 -92.60 26.18
CA LEU A 462 8.60 -91.40 25.46
C LEU A 462 7.93 -91.74 24.11
N VAL A 463 8.22 -92.92 23.54
CA VAL A 463 7.63 -93.39 22.26
C VAL A 463 6.31 -94.15 22.47
N MET A 464 6.09 -94.75 23.64
CA MET A 464 4.77 -95.25 24.02
C MET A 464 3.93 -94.09 24.57
N ALA A 465 2.80 -93.81 23.92
CA ALA A 465 2.00 -92.60 24.14
C ALA A 465 1.58 -92.31 25.61
N ASP A 466 1.67 -93.28 26.52
CA ASP A 466 1.17 -93.17 27.88
C ASP A 466 2.07 -92.35 28.84
N CYS A 467 3.37 -92.18 28.56
CA CYS A 467 4.29 -91.45 29.46
C CYS A 467 4.53 -89.97 29.09
N LEU A 468 4.19 -89.54 27.87
CA LEU A 468 4.38 -88.16 27.40
C LEU A 468 3.19 -87.25 27.76
N LEU A 469 1.98 -87.83 27.82
CA LEU A 469 0.73 -87.14 28.14
C LEU A 469 0.77 -86.31 29.44
N PRO A 470 1.34 -86.81 30.57
CA PRO A 470 1.39 -86.03 31.80
C PRO A 470 2.20 -84.73 31.66
N TYR A 471 3.32 -84.75 30.92
CA TYR A 471 4.16 -83.56 30.74
C TYR A 471 3.52 -82.53 29.79
N MET A 472 2.72 -82.99 28.82
CA MET A 472 1.91 -82.10 27.97
C MET A 472 0.85 -81.34 28.78
N ASP A 473 0.32 -81.95 29.83
CA ASP A 473 -0.60 -81.33 30.79
C ASP A 473 0.11 -80.48 31.88
N GLY A 474 1.43 -80.29 31.76
CA GLY A 474 2.22 -79.50 32.71
C GLY A 474 2.61 -80.23 34.01
N ASN A 475 2.38 -81.55 34.10
CA ASN A 475 2.77 -82.31 35.28
C ASN A 475 4.29 -82.42 35.41
N ILE A 476 4.74 -82.51 36.66
CA ILE A 476 6.16 -82.56 37.04
C ILE A 476 6.46 -83.93 37.60
N SER A 477 7.64 -84.45 37.27
CA SER A 477 8.15 -85.69 37.84
C SER A 477 9.21 -85.37 38.89
N SER A 478 8.95 -85.75 40.14
CA SER A 478 9.90 -85.61 41.25
C SER A 478 10.23 -86.98 41.80
N THR A 479 11.44 -87.45 41.52
CA THR A 479 11.93 -88.77 41.93
C THR A 479 13.09 -88.59 42.92
N ALA A 480 12.87 -89.02 44.17
CA ALA A 480 13.86 -88.87 45.23
C ALA A 480 14.96 -89.94 45.22
N ASP A 481 14.65 -91.17 44.79
CA ASP A 481 15.60 -92.26 44.60
C ASP A 481 15.15 -93.13 43.41
N VAL A 482 15.87 -93.04 42.27
CA VAL A 482 15.52 -93.72 41.00
C VAL A 482 15.39 -95.23 41.18
N LEU A 483 16.25 -95.84 42.02
CA LEU A 483 16.28 -97.28 42.27
C LEU A 483 15.08 -97.78 43.10
N LYS A 484 14.32 -96.88 43.74
CA LYS A 484 13.19 -97.21 44.63
C LYS A 484 11.84 -96.63 44.17
N ALA A 485 11.82 -95.93 43.04
CA ALA A 485 10.67 -95.15 42.59
C ALA A 485 9.59 -95.94 41.84
N GLY A 486 9.79 -97.25 41.60
CA GLY A 486 8.83 -98.08 40.87
C GLY A 486 8.69 -97.72 39.39
N LEU A 487 9.74 -97.14 38.80
CA LEU A 487 9.81 -96.77 37.38
C LEU A 487 10.04 -98.03 36.51
N ALA A 488 9.72 -97.92 35.21
CA ALA A 488 9.97 -99.00 34.26
C ALA A 488 11.47 -99.38 34.20
N GLU A 489 11.76 -100.68 34.11
CA GLU A 489 13.13 -101.21 34.23
C GLU A 489 14.08 -100.61 33.17
N CYS A 490 13.62 -100.46 31.94
CA CYS A 490 14.39 -99.81 30.86
C CYS A 490 14.73 -98.33 31.14
N TYR A 491 13.86 -97.61 31.86
CA TYR A 491 14.07 -96.21 32.22
C TYR A 491 15.04 -96.08 33.41
N VAL A 492 14.95 -97.00 34.38
CA VAL A 492 15.92 -97.10 35.48
C VAL A 492 17.31 -97.43 34.95
N GLU A 493 17.45 -98.35 34.00
CA GLU A 493 18.72 -98.67 33.34
C GLU A 493 19.31 -97.45 32.63
N LEU A 494 18.48 -96.72 31.87
CA LEU A 494 18.90 -95.48 31.20
C LEU A 494 19.43 -94.45 32.21
N LEU A 495 18.67 -94.11 33.25
CA LEU A 495 19.07 -93.13 34.25
C LEU A 495 20.32 -93.58 35.04
N THR A 496 20.42 -94.86 35.37
CA THR A 496 21.56 -95.44 36.08
C THR A 496 22.83 -95.47 35.22
N SER A 497 22.71 -95.62 33.89
CA SER A 497 23.84 -95.56 32.96
C SER A 497 24.55 -94.19 33.00
N PHE A 498 23.86 -93.14 33.44
CA PHE A 498 24.39 -91.80 33.66
C PHE A 498 24.56 -91.43 35.15
N GLN A 499 24.59 -92.46 36.00
CA GLN A 499 24.78 -92.38 37.46
C GLN A 499 23.73 -91.55 38.21
N ILE A 500 22.51 -91.39 37.67
CA ILE A 500 21.48 -90.55 38.30
C ILE A 500 20.82 -91.28 39.48
N ARG A 501 20.80 -90.64 40.65
CA ARG A 501 20.19 -91.16 41.89
C ARG A 501 18.89 -90.47 42.24
N ALA A 502 18.76 -89.17 42.01
CA ALA A 502 17.51 -88.42 42.13
C ALA A 502 17.29 -87.56 40.88
N ASN A 503 16.03 -87.40 40.46
CA ASN A 503 15.68 -86.74 39.20
C ASN A 503 14.41 -85.89 39.38
N LEU A 504 14.49 -84.60 39.05
CA LEU A 504 13.38 -83.67 39.03
C LEU A 504 13.23 -83.11 37.61
N VAL A 505 12.09 -83.37 36.97
CA VAL A 505 11.84 -83.01 35.55
C VAL A 505 10.62 -82.11 35.45
N ILE A 506 10.80 -80.92 34.86
CA ILE A 506 9.76 -79.93 34.64
C ILE A 506 9.58 -79.67 33.13
N PRO A 507 8.34 -79.63 32.61
CA PRO A 507 8.08 -79.31 31.21
C PRO A 507 8.29 -77.82 30.92
N VAL A 508 8.86 -77.53 29.74
CA VAL A 508 8.98 -76.17 29.18
C VAL A 508 7.90 -76.00 28.12
N LEU A 509 6.83 -75.28 28.49
CA LEU A 509 5.65 -75.07 27.65
C LEU A 509 5.71 -73.68 26.99
N VAL A 510 5.90 -73.63 25.68
CA VAL A 510 6.01 -72.38 24.91
C VAL A 510 4.65 -72.06 24.28
N PRO A 511 4.16 -70.80 24.31
CA PRO A 511 2.94 -70.41 23.62
C PRO A 511 3.02 -70.70 22.11
N SER A 512 2.01 -71.37 21.54
CA SER A 512 2.01 -71.69 20.11
C SER A 512 1.52 -70.48 19.29
N SER A 513 2.32 -70.01 18.34
CA SER A 513 1.98 -68.88 17.46
C SER A 513 1.36 -69.26 16.11
N GLN A 514 1.09 -70.55 15.85
CA GLN A 514 0.53 -71.00 14.57
C GLN A 514 -0.87 -71.62 14.70
N THR A 515 -1.87 -70.95 14.11
CA THR A 515 -3.10 -71.57 13.60
C THR A 515 -2.76 -72.39 12.35
N GLN A 516 -2.23 -73.60 12.53
CA GLN A 516 -2.28 -74.61 11.49
C GLN A 516 -2.89 -75.90 12.02
N GLN A 517 -3.76 -76.46 11.19
CA GLN A 517 -4.73 -77.49 11.47
C GLN A 517 -4.07 -78.84 11.81
N GLN A 518 -4.80 -79.62 12.61
CA GLN A 518 -4.66 -81.08 12.84
C GLN A 518 -3.50 -81.56 13.72
N HIS A 519 -3.64 -81.43 15.04
CA HIS A 519 -3.89 -82.56 15.93
C HIS A 519 -4.18 -82.05 17.35
N LYS A 520 -4.98 -82.82 18.12
CA LYS A 520 -5.52 -82.47 19.44
C LYS A 520 -4.44 -82.04 20.46
N GLN A 521 -4.17 -80.75 20.59
CA GLN A 521 -3.59 -80.16 21.81
C GLN A 521 -4.63 -79.19 22.38
N LYS A 522 -5.10 -79.48 23.60
CA LYS A 522 -5.99 -78.60 24.37
C LYS A 522 -5.10 -77.62 25.12
N GLN A 523 -5.42 -76.33 25.01
CA GLN A 523 -4.71 -75.16 25.56
C GLN A 523 -3.51 -74.73 24.70
N GLY A 524 -3.48 -73.47 24.28
CA GLY A 524 -2.58 -72.88 23.26
C GLY A 524 -1.10 -72.80 23.62
N THR A 525 -0.56 -73.85 24.22
CA THR A 525 0.84 -74.02 24.61
C THR A 525 1.36 -75.33 24.04
N HIS A 526 2.52 -75.28 23.40
CA HIS A 526 3.22 -76.41 22.82
C HIS A 526 4.36 -76.85 23.76
N LEU A 527 4.49 -78.16 24.01
CA LEU A 527 5.61 -78.73 24.78
C LEU A 527 6.89 -78.63 23.95
N TRP A 528 7.73 -77.65 24.26
CA TRP A 528 8.97 -77.38 23.52
C TRP A 528 10.11 -78.29 23.98
N GLY A 529 10.16 -78.61 25.27
CA GLY A 529 11.24 -79.39 25.86
C GLY A 529 11.04 -79.71 27.35
N LEU A 530 12.05 -80.33 27.96
CA LEU A 530 12.09 -80.66 29.38
C LEU A 530 13.33 -80.05 30.04
N LEU A 531 13.17 -79.47 31.23
CA LEU A 531 14.25 -79.06 32.11
C LEU A 531 14.38 -80.09 33.23
N ALA A 532 15.50 -80.82 33.27
CA ALA A 532 15.74 -81.84 34.27
C ALA A 532 16.92 -81.48 35.17
N VAL A 533 16.70 -81.56 36.48
CA VAL A 533 17.67 -81.32 37.54
C VAL A 533 17.93 -82.65 38.26
N GLN A 534 19.20 -83.05 38.35
CA GLN A 534 19.62 -84.39 38.73
C GLN A 534 20.67 -84.35 39.83
N GLN A 535 20.56 -85.30 40.77
CA GLN A 535 21.59 -85.62 41.75
C GLN A 535 22.13 -87.00 41.44
N CYS A 536 23.45 -87.14 41.32
CA CYS A 536 24.14 -88.36 40.93
C CYS A 536 24.84 -89.03 42.11
N ALA A 537 25.28 -88.25 43.11
CA ALA A 537 25.98 -88.78 44.28
C ALA A 537 25.07 -89.62 45.20
N GLU A 538 23.89 -89.11 45.53
CA GLU A 538 22.98 -89.70 46.51
C GLU A 538 21.50 -89.39 46.25
N PRO A 539 20.56 -90.13 46.86
CA PRO A 539 19.14 -89.77 46.85
C PRO A 539 18.89 -88.38 47.46
N ARG A 540 18.02 -87.58 46.85
CA ARG A 540 17.66 -86.23 47.31
C ARG A 540 16.15 -86.10 47.40
N ARG A 541 15.65 -85.69 48.57
CA ARG A 541 14.25 -85.25 48.70
C ARG A 541 14.15 -83.79 48.28
N TRP A 542 13.42 -83.54 47.19
CA TRP A 542 13.14 -82.20 46.70
C TRP A 542 12.16 -81.47 47.62
N GLN A 543 12.51 -80.26 48.04
CA GLN A 543 11.63 -79.43 48.87
C GLN A 543 10.59 -78.70 48.01
N ASP A 544 9.42 -78.40 48.58
CA ASP A 544 8.36 -77.66 47.86
C ASP A 544 8.85 -76.30 47.34
N SER A 545 9.74 -75.63 48.08
CA SER A 545 10.35 -74.38 47.63
C SER A 545 11.29 -74.55 46.43
N GLU A 546 11.93 -75.71 46.28
CA GLU A 546 12.80 -76.01 45.12
C GLU A 546 11.97 -76.33 43.87
N ILE A 547 10.86 -77.05 44.07
CA ILE A 547 9.90 -77.38 42.99
C ILE A 547 9.24 -76.10 42.48
N GLU A 548 8.72 -75.25 43.37
CA GLU A 548 8.11 -73.97 42.97
C GLU A 548 9.11 -73.01 42.32
N LEU A 549 10.36 -73.00 42.80
CA LEU A 549 11.42 -72.22 42.18
C LEU A 549 11.70 -72.67 40.74
N LEU A 550 11.86 -73.98 40.52
CA LEU A 550 12.17 -74.52 39.20
C LEU A 550 10.99 -74.39 38.23
N LYS A 551 9.75 -74.53 38.71
CA LYS A 551 8.52 -74.22 37.94
C LYS A 551 8.54 -72.79 37.42
N ASN A 552 8.79 -71.84 38.32
CA ASN A 552 8.83 -70.43 37.95
C ASN A 552 9.95 -70.15 36.94
N LEU A 553 11.13 -70.75 37.09
CA LEU A 553 12.22 -70.60 36.13
C LEU A 553 11.90 -71.23 34.78
N ALA A 554 11.31 -72.43 34.73
CA ALA A 554 10.88 -73.06 33.48
C ALA A 554 9.86 -72.21 32.72
N ALA A 555 8.92 -71.56 33.41
CA ALA A 555 8.00 -70.61 32.81
C ALA A 555 8.72 -69.36 32.25
N GLN A 556 9.72 -68.83 32.96
CA GLN A 556 10.51 -67.69 32.45
C GLN A 556 11.35 -68.06 31.23
N VAL A 557 11.90 -69.26 31.19
CA VAL A 557 12.66 -69.79 30.05
C VAL A 557 11.75 -69.96 28.84
N ALA A 558 10.53 -70.48 29.03
CA ALA A 558 9.55 -70.59 27.95
C ALA A 558 9.18 -69.23 27.34
N ILE A 559 9.01 -68.20 28.18
CA ILE A 559 8.76 -66.82 27.72
C ILE A 559 9.97 -66.29 26.94
N ALA A 560 11.19 -66.49 27.43
CA ALA A 560 12.41 -66.03 26.77
C ALA A 560 12.63 -66.71 25.40
N ILE A 561 12.35 -68.03 25.30
CA ILE A 561 12.37 -68.77 24.03
C ILE A 561 11.36 -68.19 23.03
N HIS A 562 10.13 -67.93 23.48
CA HIS A 562 9.11 -67.32 22.63
C HIS A 562 9.52 -65.92 22.13
N GLN A 563 10.09 -65.10 23.01
CA GLN A 563 10.59 -63.77 22.68
C GLN A 563 11.72 -63.82 21.64
N SER A 564 12.67 -64.74 21.79
CA SER A 564 13.74 -64.96 20.80
C SER A 564 13.18 -65.31 19.42
N GLN A 565 12.19 -66.22 19.36
CA GLN A 565 11.54 -66.62 18.10
C GLN A 565 10.79 -65.46 17.43
N LEU A 566 10.00 -64.70 18.19
CA LEU A 566 9.28 -63.52 17.67
C LEU A 566 10.24 -62.43 17.20
N TYR A 567 11.32 -62.17 17.94
CA TYR A 567 12.33 -61.20 17.56
C TYR A 567 13.00 -61.56 16.23
N GLN A 568 13.35 -62.83 16.03
CA GLN A 568 13.93 -63.28 14.75
C GLN A 568 12.97 -63.06 13.58
N GLN A 569 11.67 -63.33 13.75
CA GLN A 569 10.66 -63.08 12.72
C GLN A 569 10.49 -61.58 12.42
N MET A 570 10.35 -60.75 13.46
CA MET A 570 10.25 -59.29 13.31
C MET A 570 11.49 -58.70 12.66
N TYR A 571 12.68 -59.17 13.04
CA TYR A 571 13.95 -58.70 12.47
C TYR A 571 14.05 -59.02 10.98
N GLN A 572 13.68 -60.24 10.56
CA GLN A 572 13.63 -60.61 9.15
C GLN A 572 12.61 -59.79 8.35
N GLN A 573 11.43 -59.51 8.93
CA GLN A 573 10.43 -58.66 8.29
C GLN A 573 10.89 -57.20 8.17
N ALA A 574 11.43 -56.64 9.25
CA ALA A 574 11.95 -55.27 9.28
C ALA A 574 13.10 -55.07 8.29
N GLN A 575 14.00 -56.06 8.13
CA GLN A 575 15.04 -56.00 7.10
C GLN A 575 14.46 -55.94 5.68
N ARG A 576 13.39 -56.70 5.39
CA ARG A 576 12.72 -56.67 4.09
C ARG A 576 12.05 -55.32 3.83
N GLU A 577 11.32 -54.79 4.80
CA GLU A 577 10.68 -53.48 4.71
C GLU A 577 11.69 -52.33 4.59
N GLN A 578 12.79 -52.38 5.36
CA GLN A 578 13.87 -51.40 5.28
C GLN A 578 14.52 -51.40 3.89
N ALA A 579 14.82 -52.57 3.34
CA ALA A 579 15.37 -52.68 1.99
C ALA A 579 14.39 -52.13 0.93
N LEU A 580 13.10 -52.44 1.05
CA LEU A 580 12.04 -51.89 0.19
C LEU A 580 12.00 -50.35 0.29
N SER A 581 12.03 -49.80 1.50
CA SER A 581 12.06 -48.34 1.73
C SER A 581 13.31 -47.69 1.15
N GLN A 582 14.47 -48.34 1.21
CA GLN A 582 15.72 -47.84 0.61
C GLN A 582 15.62 -47.73 -0.92
N VAL A 583 15.04 -48.74 -1.58
CA VAL A 583 14.81 -48.69 -3.04
C VAL A 583 13.84 -47.57 -3.41
N ILE A 584 12.72 -47.43 -2.69
CA ILE A 584 11.76 -46.34 -2.92
C ILE A 584 12.41 -44.97 -2.70
N GLN A 585 13.23 -44.83 -1.66
CA GLN A 585 13.90 -43.58 -1.35
C GLN A 585 14.95 -43.21 -2.41
N ALA A 586 15.70 -44.20 -2.92
CA ALA A 586 16.63 -44.00 -4.02
C ALA A 586 15.91 -43.52 -5.30
N ILE A 587 14.72 -44.06 -5.59
CA ILE A 587 13.88 -43.63 -6.71
C ILE A 587 13.37 -42.20 -6.50
N ARG A 588 12.94 -41.83 -5.29
CA ARG A 588 12.43 -40.49 -4.98
C ARG A 588 13.49 -39.39 -4.95
N ASN A 589 14.75 -39.75 -4.70
CA ASN A 589 15.83 -38.78 -4.50
C ASN A 589 16.45 -38.24 -5.81
N SER A 590 16.05 -38.76 -6.97
CA SER A 590 16.49 -38.28 -8.29
C SER A 590 15.30 -37.84 -9.12
N LEU A 591 15.47 -36.76 -9.88
CA LEU A 591 14.52 -36.33 -10.92
C LEU A 591 15.03 -36.67 -12.33
N ASP A 592 16.21 -37.28 -12.44
CA ASP A 592 16.75 -37.76 -13.72
C ASP A 592 16.28 -39.19 -13.99
N LEU A 593 15.46 -39.36 -15.03
CA LEU A 593 14.87 -40.64 -15.43
C LEU A 593 15.93 -41.72 -15.65
N ASN A 594 17.07 -41.37 -16.25
CA ASN A 594 18.11 -42.36 -16.55
C ASN A 594 18.74 -42.90 -15.25
N THR A 595 19.09 -41.99 -14.33
CA THR A 595 19.58 -42.36 -13.00
C THR A 595 18.54 -43.17 -12.21
N ILE A 596 17.26 -42.79 -12.28
CA ILE A 596 16.18 -43.52 -11.62
C ILE A 596 16.08 -44.95 -12.19
N PHE A 597 16.07 -45.12 -13.51
CA PHE A 597 15.95 -46.44 -14.14
C PHE A 597 17.12 -47.35 -13.79
N HIS A 598 18.36 -46.87 -13.92
CA HIS A 598 19.55 -47.67 -13.59
C HIS A 598 19.64 -48.03 -12.11
N THR A 599 19.32 -47.08 -11.22
CA THR A 599 19.32 -47.33 -9.78
C THR A 599 18.24 -48.37 -9.41
N THR A 600 17.05 -48.26 -10.00
CA THR A 600 15.93 -49.17 -9.76
C THR A 600 16.29 -50.62 -10.13
N VAL A 601 16.77 -50.87 -11.34
CA VAL A 601 17.14 -52.23 -11.77
C VAL A 601 18.30 -52.79 -10.95
N ALA A 602 19.26 -51.95 -10.55
CA ALA A 602 20.42 -52.37 -9.78
C ALA A 602 20.08 -52.74 -8.33
N GLU A 603 19.17 -51.99 -7.70
CA GLU A 603 18.75 -52.26 -6.32
C GLU A 603 17.79 -53.45 -6.25
N ILE A 604 16.78 -53.54 -7.13
CA ILE A 604 15.90 -54.73 -7.21
C ILE A 604 16.71 -55.98 -7.51
N GLY A 605 17.64 -55.88 -8.47
CA GLY A 605 18.51 -56.97 -8.87
C GLY A 605 19.34 -57.55 -7.72
N ARG A 606 19.96 -56.68 -6.92
CA ARG A 606 20.71 -57.07 -5.71
C ARG A 606 19.80 -57.61 -4.61
N LEU A 607 18.66 -56.98 -4.38
CA LEU A 607 17.76 -57.35 -3.28
C LEU A 607 17.11 -58.72 -3.50
N LEU A 608 16.61 -58.96 -4.71
CA LEU A 608 15.99 -60.23 -5.09
C LEU A 608 17.02 -61.29 -5.52
N GLN A 609 18.30 -60.92 -5.62
CA GLN A 609 19.41 -61.77 -6.07
C GLN A 609 19.15 -62.40 -7.44
N VAL A 610 18.41 -61.69 -8.30
CA VAL A 610 18.05 -62.16 -9.65
C VAL A 610 19.22 -62.05 -10.61
N GLU A 611 19.26 -62.90 -11.63
CA GLU A 611 20.35 -62.87 -12.62
C GLU A 611 20.31 -61.62 -13.50
N GLN A 612 19.12 -61.20 -13.93
CA GLN A 612 18.94 -59.98 -14.71
C GLN A 612 17.65 -59.25 -14.35
N ALA A 613 17.69 -57.92 -14.33
CA ALA A 613 16.53 -57.04 -14.16
C ALA A 613 16.54 -55.96 -15.24
N ASN A 614 15.41 -55.73 -15.90
CA ASN A 614 15.27 -54.81 -17.02
C ASN A 614 14.07 -53.87 -16.85
N ILE A 615 14.20 -52.64 -17.34
CA ILE A 615 13.07 -51.72 -17.57
C ILE A 615 12.92 -51.52 -19.08
N LEU A 616 11.72 -51.74 -19.59
CA LEU A 616 11.37 -51.51 -20.99
C LEU A 616 10.32 -50.41 -21.10
N GLN A 617 10.51 -49.47 -22.03
CA GLN A 617 9.52 -48.45 -22.38
C GLN A 617 8.79 -48.84 -23.65
N TYR A 618 7.47 -48.67 -23.67
CA TYR A 618 6.66 -48.83 -24.87
C TYR A 618 6.61 -47.52 -25.66
N LEU A 619 6.91 -47.58 -26.96
CA LEU A 619 6.80 -46.45 -27.89
C LEU A 619 5.64 -46.72 -28.87
N PRO A 620 4.44 -46.17 -28.61
CA PRO A 620 3.23 -46.48 -29.39
C PRO A 620 3.35 -46.10 -30.87
N GLU A 621 4.01 -44.99 -31.19
CA GLU A 621 4.16 -44.48 -32.56
C GLU A 621 4.96 -45.43 -33.48
N GLN A 622 5.86 -46.21 -32.87
CA GLN A 622 6.78 -47.11 -33.57
C GLN A 622 6.39 -48.59 -33.38
N SER A 623 5.42 -48.88 -32.51
CA SER A 623 5.01 -50.26 -32.15
C SER A 623 6.17 -51.15 -31.68
N VAL A 624 7.06 -50.58 -30.85
CA VAL A 624 8.22 -51.28 -30.29
C VAL A 624 8.34 -51.05 -28.78
N TRP A 625 8.98 -52.00 -28.10
CA TRP A 625 9.39 -51.91 -26.70
C TRP A 625 10.90 -51.77 -26.63
N VAL A 626 11.39 -50.72 -26.00
CA VAL A 626 12.82 -50.40 -25.96
C VAL A 626 13.36 -50.60 -24.56
N HIS A 627 14.45 -51.33 -24.41
CA HIS A 627 15.14 -51.46 -23.14
C HIS A 627 15.77 -50.14 -22.71
N GLN A 628 15.29 -49.57 -21.60
CA GLN A 628 15.78 -48.31 -21.04
C GLN A 628 16.88 -48.50 -20.00
N ALA A 629 16.81 -49.58 -19.21
CA ALA A 629 17.86 -49.92 -18.26
C ALA A 629 17.94 -51.43 -18.05
N SER A 630 19.13 -51.90 -17.69
CA SER A 630 19.43 -53.30 -17.41
C SER A 630 20.42 -53.43 -16.26
N TYR A 631 20.22 -54.42 -15.41
CA TYR A 631 21.14 -54.88 -14.37
C TYR A 631 21.41 -56.37 -14.57
N ARG A 632 22.67 -56.79 -14.39
CA ARG A 632 23.07 -58.20 -14.35
C ARG A 632 23.89 -58.49 -13.10
N ARG A 633 23.65 -59.65 -12.49
CA ARG A 633 24.35 -60.08 -11.27
C ARG A 633 25.81 -60.47 -11.53
N ASN A 634 26.10 -61.07 -12.69
CA ASN A 634 27.46 -61.44 -13.10
C ASN A 634 27.76 -60.90 -14.51
N PRO A 635 28.47 -59.76 -14.64
CA PRO A 635 28.73 -59.13 -15.93
C PRO A 635 29.69 -59.94 -16.84
N ASP A 636 30.54 -60.80 -16.25
CA ASP A 636 31.65 -61.47 -16.95
C ASP A 636 31.26 -62.79 -17.64
N VAL A 637 30.06 -63.33 -17.35
CA VAL A 637 29.54 -64.56 -17.96
C VAL A 637 28.55 -64.19 -19.05
N ALA A 638 29.03 -64.01 -20.27
CA ALA A 638 28.21 -63.66 -21.42
C ALA A 638 27.68 -64.92 -22.16
N PRO A 639 26.53 -64.82 -22.82
CA PRO A 639 26.44 -65.10 -24.24
C PRO A 639 26.69 -63.77 -24.99
N VAL A 640 27.88 -63.63 -25.56
CA VAL A 640 28.27 -62.70 -26.63
C VAL A 640 27.68 -61.27 -26.58
N GLY A 641 28.42 -60.32 -25.99
CA GLY A 641 28.60 -58.94 -26.53
C GLY A 641 27.40 -58.02 -26.78
N LEU A 642 26.17 -58.33 -26.39
CA LEU A 642 25.03 -57.44 -26.54
C LEU A 642 24.84 -56.55 -25.31
N ASP A 643 25.08 -55.25 -25.47
CA ASP A 643 24.46 -54.24 -24.62
C ASP A 643 22.95 -54.28 -24.90
N VAL A 644 22.18 -54.60 -23.87
CA VAL A 644 20.73 -54.79 -23.98
C VAL A 644 20.02 -53.44 -23.93
N VAL A 645 20.66 -52.39 -23.41
CA VAL A 645 20.08 -51.04 -23.38
C VAL A 645 19.97 -50.52 -24.82
N GLY A 646 18.78 -50.06 -25.20
CA GLY A 646 18.45 -49.64 -26.56
C GLY A 646 18.00 -50.78 -27.50
N LEU A 647 17.96 -52.04 -27.05
CA LEU A 647 17.41 -53.14 -27.84
C LEU A 647 15.89 -52.94 -28.04
N GLU A 648 15.44 -52.97 -29.29
CA GLU A 648 14.04 -52.85 -29.67
C GLU A 648 13.39 -54.23 -29.82
N ILE A 649 12.27 -54.43 -29.12
CA ILE A 649 11.44 -55.62 -29.21
C ILE A 649 10.14 -55.25 -29.96
N PRO A 650 9.87 -55.84 -31.13
CA PRO A 650 8.62 -55.62 -31.85
C PRO A 650 7.40 -56.01 -31.01
N ASP A 651 6.38 -55.15 -31.01
CA ASP A 651 5.12 -55.39 -30.30
C ASP A 651 4.16 -56.32 -31.06
N GLU A 652 4.28 -56.39 -32.40
CA GLU A 652 3.44 -57.24 -33.25
C GLU A 652 3.71 -58.74 -33.03
N GLY A 653 2.66 -59.53 -32.82
CA GLY A 653 2.75 -60.99 -32.69
C GLY A 653 3.31 -61.51 -31.36
N ASN A 654 3.63 -60.61 -30.40
CA ASN A 654 4.20 -60.99 -29.10
C ASN A 654 3.09 -61.17 -28.02
N PRO A 655 2.86 -62.40 -27.51
CA PRO A 655 1.80 -62.68 -26.55
C PRO A 655 2.09 -62.09 -25.16
N ILE A 656 3.36 -61.83 -24.83
CA ILE A 656 3.75 -61.27 -23.54
C ILE A 656 3.41 -59.77 -23.51
N THR A 657 3.73 -59.03 -24.58
CA THR A 657 3.43 -57.58 -24.65
C THR A 657 1.92 -57.32 -24.76
N ALA A 658 1.17 -58.23 -25.41
CA ALA A 658 -0.29 -58.16 -25.45
C ALA A 658 -0.92 -58.25 -24.05
N ARG A 659 -0.41 -59.12 -23.18
CA ARG A 659 -0.87 -59.27 -21.78
C ARG A 659 -0.44 -58.09 -20.91
N LEU A 660 0.80 -57.61 -21.08
CA LEU A 660 1.28 -56.42 -20.37
C LEU A 660 0.47 -55.17 -20.71
N LYS A 661 0.02 -55.00 -21.96
CA LYS A 661 -0.90 -53.91 -22.37
C LYS A 661 -2.28 -54.00 -21.70
N GLN A 662 -2.69 -55.18 -21.24
CA GLN A 662 -3.91 -55.40 -20.45
C GLN A 662 -3.67 -55.26 -18.94
N LEU A 663 -2.50 -54.77 -18.52
CA LEU A 663 -2.07 -54.65 -17.13
C LEU A 663 -1.95 -56.00 -16.39
N GLU A 664 -1.82 -57.11 -17.14
CA GLU A 664 -1.58 -58.41 -16.54
C GLU A 664 -0.10 -58.61 -16.21
N VAL A 665 0.18 -59.10 -15.00
CA VAL A 665 1.50 -59.62 -14.65
C VAL A 665 1.75 -60.93 -15.37
N VAL A 666 2.90 -61.03 -16.04
CA VAL A 666 3.31 -62.25 -16.74
C VAL A 666 4.35 -62.97 -15.89
N ARG A 667 3.99 -64.16 -15.42
CA ARG A 667 4.87 -65.07 -14.69
C ARG A 667 5.10 -66.34 -15.50
N LEU A 668 6.35 -66.62 -15.81
CA LEU A 668 6.79 -67.83 -16.49
C LEU A 668 7.84 -68.53 -15.64
N ASP A 669 7.58 -69.76 -15.23
CA ASP A 669 8.58 -70.55 -14.49
C ASP A 669 9.68 -71.09 -15.44
N ASP A 670 9.43 -71.06 -16.76
CA ASP A 670 10.38 -71.42 -17.83
C ASP A 670 9.92 -70.85 -19.19
N ALA A 671 10.67 -69.89 -19.74
CA ALA A 671 10.34 -69.19 -20.99
C ALA A 671 10.45 -70.08 -22.24
N SER A 672 11.22 -71.18 -22.19
CA SER A 672 11.42 -72.08 -23.35
C SER A 672 10.17 -72.92 -23.70
N LYS A 673 9.23 -73.04 -22.75
CA LYS A 673 8.01 -73.84 -22.88
C LYS A 673 6.83 -73.09 -23.53
N VAL A 674 6.98 -71.80 -23.81
CA VAL A 674 5.93 -71.00 -24.42
C VAL A 674 5.91 -71.22 -25.95
N ALA A 675 4.78 -71.67 -26.49
CA ALA A 675 4.60 -71.98 -27.91
C ALA A 675 4.35 -70.71 -28.75
N ASN A 676 5.36 -69.84 -28.88
CA ASN A 676 5.33 -68.67 -29.76
C ASN A 676 6.73 -68.38 -30.33
N GLU A 677 6.81 -68.17 -31.64
CA GLU A 677 8.07 -67.99 -32.39
C GLU A 677 8.90 -66.80 -31.87
N MET A 678 8.25 -65.67 -31.55
CA MET A 678 8.90 -64.49 -30.96
C MET A 678 9.38 -64.75 -29.54
N THR A 679 8.57 -65.42 -28.70
CA THR A 679 8.98 -65.77 -27.33
C THR A 679 10.13 -66.77 -27.31
N GLN A 680 10.19 -67.70 -28.26
CA GLN A 680 11.30 -68.65 -28.40
C GLN A 680 12.61 -67.96 -28.82
N ILE A 681 12.54 -66.96 -29.72
CA ILE A 681 13.70 -66.14 -30.08
C ILE A 681 14.21 -65.36 -28.86
N LEU A 682 13.31 -64.72 -28.10
CA LEU A 682 13.69 -64.00 -26.88
C LEU A 682 14.21 -64.95 -25.78
N ALA A 683 13.69 -66.16 -25.67
CA ALA A 683 14.17 -67.18 -24.72
C ALA A 683 15.56 -67.74 -25.07
N GLN A 684 16.01 -67.63 -26.33
CA GLN A 684 17.40 -67.92 -26.71
C GLN A 684 18.36 -66.84 -26.22
N THR A 685 17.91 -65.59 -26.17
CA THR A 685 18.71 -64.45 -25.66
C THR A 685 18.63 -64.34 -24.13
N PHE A 686 17.48 -64.66 -23.54
CA PHE A 686 17.19 -64.55 -22.11
C PHE A 686 16.57 -65.86 -21.58
N PRO A 687 17.36 -66.94 -21.40
CA PRO A 687 16.83 -68.21 -20.93
C PRO A 687 16.37 -68.13 -19.46
N GLY A 688 15.37 -68.93 -19.08
CA GLY A 688 14.98 -69.09 -17.68
C GLY A 688 13.55 -68.70 -17.32
N ALA A 689 13.33 -68.47 -16.02
CA ALA A 689 12.06 -67.99 -15.48
C ALA A 689 11.96 -66.47 -15.58
N TRP A 690 10.80 -65.95 -16.01
CA TRP A 690 10.55 -64.51 -16.19
C TRP A 690 9.40 -64.03 -15.30
N LEU A 691 9.59 -62.85 -14.72
CA LEU A 691 8.54 -62.09 -14.04
C LEU A 691 8.47 -60.70 -14.64
N ALA A 692 7.41 -60.41 -15.40
CA ALA A 692 7.21 -59.11 -16.03
C ALA A 692 5.99 -58.40 -15.41
N VAL A 693 6.21 -57.20 -14.89
CA VAL A 693 5.20 -56.34 -14.26
C VAL A 693 5.01 -55.07 -15.09
N PRO A 694 3.78 -54.75 -15.53
CA PRO A 694 3.52 -53.55 -16.33
C PRO A 694 3.63 -52.27 -15.50
N LEU A 695 4.14 -51.21 -16.12
CA LEU A 695 4.23 -49.86 -15.56
C LEU A 695 3.15 -48.98 -16.16
N GLN A 696 2.27 -48.43 -15.32
CA GLN A 696 1.18 -47.57 -15.76
C GLN A 696 1.43 -46.11 -15.38
N VAL A 697 1.55 -45.22 -16.37
CA VAL A 697 1.74 -43.77 -16.15
C VAL A 697 0.55 -43.04 -16.77
N GLY A 698 -0.15 -42.23 -15.97
CA GLY A 698 -1.27 -41.41 -16.47
C GLY A 698 -2.46 -42.22 -17.02
N GLY A 699 -2.65 -43.46 -16.58
CA GLY A 699 -3.75 -44.33 -17.02
C GLY A 699 -3.41 -45.25 -18.21
N SER A 700 -2.26 -45.04 -18.87
CA SER A 700 -1.80 -45.84 -20.00
C SER A 700 -0.56 -46.66 -19.64
N VAL A 701 -0.34 -47.80 -20.33
CA VAL A 701 0.87 -48.58 -20.15
C VAL A 701 2.05 -47.84 -20.76
N TRP A 702 2.99 -47.44 -19.89
CA TRP A 702 4.22 -46.75 -20.27
C TRP A 702 5.35 -47.72 -20.57
N GLY A 703 5.39 -48.85 -19.86
CA GLY A 703 6.50 -49.79 -19.93
C GLY A 703 6.29 -51.04 -19.07
N ASN A 704 7.36 -51.76 -18.78
CA ASN A 704 7.35 -52.88 -17.83
C ASN A 704 8.70 -53.01 -17.09
N ILE A 705 8.68 -53.67 -15.93
CA ILE A 705 9.87 -54.20 -15.25
C ILE A 705 9.88 -55.71 -15.48
N THR A 706 10.98 -56.23 -16.01
CA THR A 706 11.15 -57.67 -16.23
C THR A 706 12.34 -58.21 -15.43
N LEU A 707 12.09 -59.19 -14.56
CA LEU A 707 13.10 -59.94 -13.83
C LEU A 707 13.29 -61.32 -14.47
N ILE A 708 14.55 -61.75 -14.57
CA ILE A 708 14.95 -63.02 -15.20
C ILE A 708 15.87 -63.76 -14.23
N GLN A 709 15.59 -65.05 -14.05
CA GLN A 709 16.36 -65.93 -13.18
C GLN A 709 16.71 -67.23 -13.92
N GLY A 710 18.01 -67.46 -14.16
CA GLY A 710 18.66 -68.77 -14.34
C GLY A 710 18.21 -69.61 -15.52
N PRO A 711 19.07 -70.36 -16.21
CA PRO A 711 18.61 -71.26 -17.27
C PRO A 711 17.77 -72.45 -16.76
N GLU A 712 17.69 -72.68 -15.44
CA GLU A 712 16.87 -73.72 -14.82
C GLU A 712 15.47 -73.19 -14.42
N PRO A 713 14.42 -74.03 -14.42
CA PRO A 713 13.09 -73.62 -14.01
C PRO A 713 13.08 -73.09 -12.57
N PHE A 714 12.48 -71.91 -12.38
CA PHE A 714 12.40 -71.24 -11.08
C PHE A 714 10.97 -70.80 -10.78
N VAL A 715 10.51 -71.05 -9.55
CA VAL A 715 9.15 -70.76 -9.10
C VAL A 715 9.17 -69.47 -8.27
N TRP A 716 8.64 -68.39 -8.85
CA TRP A 716 8.51 -67.10 -8.16
C TRP A 716 7.64 -67.20 -6.90
N GLN A 717 8.05 -66.54 -5.83
CA GLN A 717 7.28 -66.45 -4.59
C GLN A 717 6.37 -65.21 -4.62
N ASP A 718 5.22 -65.27 -3.94
CA ASP A 718 4.23 -64.17 -3.94
C ASP A 718 4.82 -62.84 -3.44
N TRP A 719 5.70 -62.88 -2.44
CA TRP A 719 6.36 -61.69 -1.92
C TRP A 719 7.32 -61.02 -2.93
N GLN A 720 7.89 -61.78 -3.89
CA GLN A 720 8.76 -61.21 -4.94
C GLN A 720 7.92 -60.46 -5.98
N LEU A 721 6.71 -60.96 -6.24
CA LEU A 721 5.73 -60.28 -7.07
C LEU A 721 5.27 -58.97 -6.42
N GLU A 722 4.80 -59.03 -5.17
CA GLU A 722 4.32 -57.85 -4.43
C GLU A 722 5.39 -56.75 -4.35
N LEU A 723 6.65 -57.12 -4.11
CA LEU A 723 7.76 -56.18 -4.10
C LEU A 723 7.98 -55.54 -5.48
N THR A 724 8.00 -56.34 -6.54
CA THR A 724 8.25 -55.84 -7.91
C THR A 724 7.13 -54.91 -8.38
N GLN A 725 5.88 -55.21 -8.01
CA GLN A 725 4.73 -54.33 -8.22
C GLN A 725 4.85 -53.02 -7.44
N ALA A 726 5.16 -53.07 -6.15
CA ALA A 726 5.31 -51.87 -5.33
C ALA A 726 6.42 -50.94 -5.87
N VAL A 727 7.54 -51.51 -6.32
CA VAL A 727 8.60 -50.71 -6.96
C VAL A 727 8.16 -50.18 -8.33
N GLY A 728 7.42 -50.97 -9.11
CA GLY A 728 6.83 -50.53 -10.37
C GLY A 728 5.89 -49.34 -10.22
N ASP A 729 5.01 -49.37 -9.21
CA ASP A 729 4.09 -48.27 -8.91
C ASP A 729 4.84 -46.98 -8.53
N GLN A 730 5.86 -47.09 -7.68
CA GLN A 730 6.69 -45.93 -7.32
C GLN A 730 7.49 -45.39 -8.49
N LEU A 731 7.98 -46.28 -9.37
CA LEU A 731 8.68 -45.90 -10.58
C LEU A 731 7.74 -45.14 -11.54
N ALA A 732 6.51 -45.60 -11.70
CA ALA A 732 5.50 -44.91 -12.51
C ALA A 732 5.21 -43.49 -12.00
N ILE A 733 5.10 -43.32 -10.67
CA ILE A 733 4.94 -42.00 -10.04
C ILE A 733 6.16 -41.11 -10.33
N ALA A 734 7.38 -41.65 -10.18
CA ALA A 734 8.61 -40.90 -10.43
C ALA A 734 8.73 -40.46 -11.91
N ILE A 735 8.33 -41.33 -12.85
CA ILE A 735 8.27 -40.99 -14.27
C ILE A 735 7.32 -39.82 -14.51
N GLN A 736 6.11 -39.88 -13.94
CA GLN A 736 5.12 -38.81 -14.08
C GLN A 736 5.62 -37.48 -13.48
N GLN A 737 6.25 -37.52 -12.31
CA GLN A 737 6.79 -36.34 -11.65
C GLN A 737 7.91 -35.69 -12.47
N SER A 738 8.83 -36.48 -13.03
CA SER A 738 9.89 -35.97 -13.89
C SER A 738 9.34 -35.30 -15.15
N GLN A 739 8.32 -35.88 -15.78
CA GLN A 739 7.68 -35.29 -16.97
C GLN A 739 6.98 -33.96 -16.63
N LEU A 740 6.24 -33.91 -15.53
CA LEU A 740 5.60 -32.68 -15.05
C LEU A 740 6.64 -31.60 -14.70
N TYR A 741 7.73 -31.97 -14.05
CA TYR A 741 8.79 -31.03 -13.70
C TYR A 741 9.44 -30.39 -14.94
N GLN A 742 9.76 -31.20 -15.96
CA GLN A 742 10.27 -30.69 -17.24
C GLN A 742 9.29 -29.73 -17.92
N GLN A 743 7.98 -30.06 -17.90
CA GLN A 743 6.95 -29.20 -18.47
C GLN A 743 6.85 -27.85 -17.72
N VAL A 744 6.91 -27.87 -16.39
CA VAL A 744 6.90 -26.65 -15.57
C VAL A 744 8.15 -25.80 -15.84
N GLN A 745 9.34 -26.41 -15.95
CA GLN A 745 10.56 -25.67 -16.28
C GLN A 745 10.45 -24.99 -17.65
N GLN A 746 9.98 -25.70 -18.68
CA GLN A 746 9.79 -25.12 -20.01
C GLN A 746 8.78 -23.97 -20.01
N LEU A 747 7.67 -24.11 -19.27
CA LEU A 747 6.67 -23.04 -19.13
C LEU A 747 7.22 -21.83 -18.37
N ASN A 748 7.99 -22.05 -17.31
CA ASN A 748 8.61 -20.97 -16.53
C ASN A 748 9.61 -20.18 -17.37
N THR A 749 10.51 -20.84 -18.10
CA THR A 749 11.46 -20.16 -18.98
C THR A 749 10.73 -19.32 -20.03
N ARG A 750 9.67 -19.86 -20.64
CA ARG A 750 8.85 -19.12 -21.61
C ARG A 750 8.13 -17.93 -20.99
N LEU A 751 7.63 -18.08 -19.76
CA LEU A 751 6.97 -17.00 -19.03
C LEU A 751 7.96 -15.90 -18.64
N GLU A 752 9.17 -16.27 -18.18
CA GLU A 752 10.24 -15.34 -17.86
C GLU A 752 10.65 -14.52 -19.09
N GLU A 753 10.80 -15.15 -20.26
CA GLU A 753 11.03 -14.46 -21.54
C GLU A 753 9.91 -13.46 -21.84
N GLN A 754 8.64 -13.86 -21.70
CA GLN A 754 7.49 -12.97 -21.92
C GLN A 754 7.41 -11.83 -20.90
N VAL A 755 7.71 -12.08 -19.63
CA VAL A 755 7.74 -11.07 -18.57
C VAL A 755 8.85 -10.06 -18.86
N GLN A 756 10.02 -10.52 -19.28
CA GLN A 756 11.14 -9.65 -19.62
C GLN A 756 10.81 -8.77 -20.83
N GLU A 757 10.25 -9.34 -21.90
CA GLU A 757 9.79 -8.57 -23.07
C GLU A 757 8.74 -7.50 -22.68
N ARG A 758 7.73 -7.88 -21.90
CA ARG A 758 6.69 -6.94 -21.44
C ARG A 758 7.25 -5.86 -20.52
N THR A 759 8.21 -6.18 -19.67
CA THR A 759 8.84 -5.22 -18.75
C THR A 759 9.60 -4.16 -19.53
N VAL A 760 10.35 -4.55 -20.57
CA VAL A 760 11.04 -3.59 -21.46
C VAL A 760 10.05 -2.66 -22.16
N LEU A 761 8.94 -3.20 -22.69
CA LEU A 761 7.90 -2.39 -23.34
C LEU A 761 7.21 -1.41 -22.37
N LEU A 762 6.92 -1.84 -21.14
CA LEU A 762 6.33 -0.97 -20.12
C LEU A 762 7.31 0.13 -19.69
N GLN A 763 8.59 -0.20 -19.51
CA GLN A 763 9.62 0.78 -19.15
C GLN A 763 9.76 1.86 -20.23
N GLN A 764 9.68 1.48 -21.51
CA GLN A 764 9.66 2.43 -22.63
C GLN A 764 8.43 3.34 -22.58
N ALA A 765 7.23 2.78 -22.35
CA ALA A 765 6.00 3.56 -22.22
C ALA A 765 6.07 4.59 -21.06
N PHE A 766 6.56 4.19 -19.89
CA PHE A 766 6.77 5.11 -18.76
C PHE A 766 7.77 6.23 -19.09
N THR A 767 8.83 5.91 -19.84
CA THR A 767 9.82 6.91 -20.25
C THR A 767 9.18 7.95 -21.17
N PHE A 768 8.35 7.52 -22.12
CA PHE A 768 7.62 8.43 -23.02
C PHE A 768 6.61 9.30 -22.27
N GLU A 769 5.86 8.73 -21.33
CA GLU A 769 4.92 9.49 -20.49
C GLU A 769 5.65 10.53 -19.63
N ALA A 770 6.79 10.17 -19.04
CA ALA A 770 7.62 11.10 -18.28
C ALA A 770 8.16 12.25 -19.15
N THR A 771 8.57 11.96 -20.40
CA THR A 771 9.01 13.00 -21.35
C THR A 771 7.88 13.94 -21.73
N LEU A 772 6.68 13.41 -22.01
CA LEU A 772 5.50 14.25 -22.28
C LEU A 772 5.18 15.18 -21.11
N LYS A 773 5.24 14.65 -19.88
CA LYS A 773 5.01 15.45 -18.68
C LYS A 773 6.05 16.57 -18.55
N ARG A 774 7.34 16.29 -18.72
CA ARG A 774 8.39 17.32 -18.68
C ARG A 774 8.19 18.40 -19.75
N ILE A 775 7.82 18.00 -20.96
CA ILE A 775 7.53 18.94 -22.04
C ILE A 775 6.30 19.79 -21.70
N ALA A 776 5.22 19.18 -21.21
CA ALA A 776 4.01 19.90 -20.79
C ALA A 776 4.27 20.88 -19.64
N ASP A 777 5.08 20.50 -18.65
CA ASP A 777 5.45 21.38 -17.53
C ASP A 777 6.29 22.57 -18.04
N ARG A 778 7.30 22.34 -18.89
CA ARG A 778 8.10 23.43 -19.48
C ARG A 778 7.29 24.35 -20.40
N VAL A 779 6.34 23.80 -21.15
CA VAL A 779 5.39 24.55 -21.98
C VAL A 779 4.48 25.41 -21.11
N ARG A 780 4.01 24.90 -19.98
CA ARG A 780 3.15 25.62 -19.04
C ARG A 780 3.88 26.78 -18.35
N ASP A 781 5.15 26.57 -18.00
CA ASP A 781 5.92 27.52 -17.19
C ASP A 781 6.53 28.68 -18.01
N SER A 782 6.46 28.64 -19.34
CA SER A 782 6.96 29.70 -20.21
C SER A 782 5.90 30.16 -21.22
N LEU A 783 5.80 31.47 -21.39
CA LEU A 783 4.97 32.12 -22.43
C LEU A 783 5.82 32.67 -23.58
N ASP A 784 7.10 32.32 -23.64
CA ASP A 784 8.02 32.74 -24.70
C ASP A 784 8.12 31.65 -25.77
N GLU A 785 7.69 31.97 -27.01
CA GLU A 785 7.71 31.03 -28.14
C GLU A 785 9.12 30.42 -28.35
N ASP A 786 10.20 31.20 -28.26
CA ASP A 786 11.55 30.71 -28.54
C ASP A 786 12.08 29.81 -27.42
N GLN A 787 11.68 30.07 -26.16
CA GLN A 787 12.05 29.22 -25.01
C GLN A 787 11.31 27.88 -25.05
N ILE A 788 10.02 27.89 -25.38
CA ILE A 788 9.19 26.70 -25.52
C ILE A 788 9.74 25.79 -26.63
N LEU A 789 9.94 26.36 -27.82
CA LEU A 789 10.39 25.61 -29.00
C LEU A 789 11.77 24.99 -28.79
N ARG A 790 12.70 25.69 -28.12
CA ARG A 790 14.02 25.17 -27.75
C ARG A 790 13.90 23.97 -26.81
N ALA A 791 13.14 24.12 -25.73
CA ALA A 791 13.00 23.09 -24.71
C ALA A 791 12.40 21.79 -25.28
N VAL A 792 11.38 21.93 -26.13
CA VAL A 792 10.73 20.78 -26.79
C VAL A 792 11.73 20.02 -27.66
N VAL A 793 12.47 20.72 -28.52
CA VAL A 793 13.40 20.07 -29.46
C VAL A 793 14.54 19.37 -28.72
N GLU A 794 15.07 19.95 -27.64
CA GLU A 794 16.13 19.33 -26.83
C GLU A 794 15.66 18.09 -26.08
N GLU A 795 14.55 18.18 -25.35
CA GLU A 795 14.00 17.04 -24.57
C GLU A 795 13.59 15.89 -25.49
N LEU A 796 12.99 16.21 -26.65
CA LEU A 796 12.56 15.21 -27.62
C LEU A 796 13.75 14.53 -28.31
N ALA A 797 14.78 15.29 -28.69
CA ALA A 797 15.98 14.73 -29.28
C ALA A 797 16.76 13.83 -28.31
N GLN A 798 16.88 14.24 -27.04
CA GLN A 798 17.55 13.45 -26.01
C GLN A 798 16.79 12.17 -25.67
N THR A 799 15.46 12.24 -25.55
CA THR A 799 14.63 11.07 -25.22
C THR A 799 14.66 10.03 -26.33
N LEU A 800 14.56 10.46 -27.60
CA LEU A 800 14.53 9.55 -28.75
C LEU A 800 15.91 9.18 -29.28
N GLY A 801 16.98 9.80 -28.79
CA GLY A 801 18.36 9.53 -29.23
C GLY A 801 18.59 9.80 -30.72
N VAL A 802 17.81 10.69 -31.33
CA VAL A 802 17.89 10.99 -32.77
C VAL A 802 19.11 11.86 -33.11
N SER A 803 19.62 11.73 -34.33
CA SER A 803 20.81 12.46 -34.79
C SER A 803 20.58 13.97 -34.89
N ALA A 804 19.37 14.38 -35.26
CA ALA A 804 18.93 15.76 -35.19
C ALA A 804 17.41 15.87 -35.00
N CYS A 805 16.98 16.93 -34.33
CA CYS A 805 15.59 17.33 -34.22
C CYS A 805 15.49 18.84 -34.49
N SER A 806 14.49 19.27 -35.24
CA SER A 806 14.29 20.67 -35.58
C SER A 806 12.82 21.03 -35.53
N VAL A 807 12.55 22.30 -35.26
CA VAL A 807 11.21 22.86 -35.33
C VAL A 807 11.21 24.08 -36.24
N ALA A 808 10.23 24.11 -37.14
CA ALA A 808 10.06 25.18 -38.10
C ALA A 808 8.67 25.80 -37.98
N VAL A 809 8.59 27.11 -38.16
CA VAL A 809 7.34 27.88 -38.15
C VAL A 809 7.11 28.46 -39.54
N TYR A 810 5.87 28.41 -40.02
CA TYR A 810 5.51 28.81 -41.37
C TYR A 810 5.11 30.28 -41.45
N ASN A 811 5.53 30.92 -42.54
CA ASN A 811 4.99 32.21 -42.97
C ASN A 811 4.19 31.99 -44.25
N LEU A 812 2.90 31.69 -44.10
CA LEU A 812 1.99 31.34 -45.20
C LEU A 812 1.88 32.45 -46.27
N PRO A 813 1.75 33.76 -45.93
CA PRO A 813 1.75 34.83 -46.93
C PRO A 813 2.98 34.86 -47.83
N GLN A 814 4.14 34.49 -47.29
CA GLN A 814 5.42 34.51 -48.03
C GLN A 814 5.80 33.12 -48.59
N GLN A 815 5.04 32.07 -48.27
CA GLN A 815 5.35 30.66 -48.57
C GLN A 815 6.78 30.25 -48.17
N THR A 816 7.24 30.74 -47.01
CA THR A 816 8.56 30.43 -46.46
C THR A 816 8.46 29.67 -45.14
N VAL A 817 9.45 28.82 -44.90
CA VAL A 817 9.61 28.01 -43.69
C VAL A 817 10.81 28.53 -42.93
N ASN A 818 10.60 28.94 -41.68
CA ASN A 818 11.66 29.43 -40.81
C ASN A 818 12.03 28.35 -39.79
N VAL A 819 13.25 27.80 -39.88
CA VAL A 819 13.76 26.84 -38.89
C VAL A 819 14.16 27.61 -37.64
N ARG A 820 13.27 27.64 -36.64
CA ARG A 820 13.43 28.43 -35.41
C ARG A 820 14.49 27.84 -34.47
N TYR A 821 14.49 26.53 -34.33
CA TYR A 821 15.45 25.83 -33.48
C TYR A 821 15.82 24.47 -34.05
N GLU A 822 17.08 24.07 -33.86
CA GLU A 822 17.59 22.76 -34.25
C GLU A 822 18.58 22.25 -33.19
N TYR A 823 18.34 21.04 -32.70
CA TYR A 823 19.28 20.26 -31.91
C TYR A 823 19.93 19.20 -32.80
N THR A 824 21.26 19.11 -32.76
CA THR A 824 22.03 18.16 -33.57
C THR A 824 23.27 17.73 -32.80
N THR A 825 23.61 16.44 -32.87
CA THR A 825 24.80 15.87 -32.21
C THR A 825 25.95 15.62 -33.18
N ALA A 826 25.68 15.51 -34.48
CA ALA A 826 26.66 15.09 -35.48
C ALA A 826 26.60 15.87 -36.82
N LEU A 827 25.62 16.76 -37.01
CA LEU A 827 25.38 17.50 -38.25
C LEU A 827 25.50 19.01 -38.05
N ALA A 828 25.81 19.78 -39.11
CA ALA A 828 25.90 21.24 -39.04
C ALA A 828 24.53 21.92 -38.78
N LEU A 829 24.54 23.00 -37.99
CA LEU A 829 23.35 23.79 -37.61
C LEU A 829 22.78 24.59 -38.79
N VAL A 830 21.46 24.51 -38.99
CA VAL A 830 20.69 25.23 -40.03
C VAL A 830 19.69 26.21 -39.39
N GLN A 831 19.83 26.51 -38.11
CA GLN A 831 18.96 27.46 -37.39
C GLN A 831 18.93 28.83 -38.08
N GLY A 832 17.74 29.43 -38.19
CA GLY A 832 17.52 30.75 -38.76
C GLY A 832 17.43 30.82 -40.30
N HIS A 833 17.50 29.68 -41.01
CA HIS A 833 17.34 29.67 -42.46
C HIS A 833 15.88 29.80 -42.87
N LEU A 834 15.62 30.71 -43.83
CA LEU A 834 14.35 30.83 -44.53
C LEU A 834 14.38 29.92 -45.77
N ILE A 835 13.59 28.86 -45.74
CA ILE A 835 13.50 27.87 -46.81
C ILE A 835 12.21 28.11 -47.58
N PRO A 836 12.26 28.43 -48.89
CA PRO A 836 11.07 28.45 -49.73
C PRO A 836 10.38 27.08 -49.76
N MET A 837 9.06 27.04 -49.52
CA MET A 837 8.29 25.80 -49.57
C MET A 837 8.35 25.11 -50.96
N SER A 838 8.61 25.89 -52.02
CA SER A 838 8.77 25.42 -53.40
C SER A 838 9.96 24.48 -53.62
N LEU A 839 10.92 24.41 -52.69
CA LEU A 839 12.06 23.48 -52.78
C LEU A 839 11.65 22.02 -52.50
N PHE A 840 10.59 21.80 -51.71
CA PHE A 840 10.12 20.46 -51.34
C PHE A 840 8.58 20.37 -51.40
N PRO A 841 7.96 20.57 -52.58
CA PRO A 841 6.52 20.75 -52.70
C PRO A 841 5.73 19.51 -52.23
N GLY A 842 6.21 18.30 -52.51
CA GLY A 842 5.53 17.06 -52.09
C GLY A 842 5.56 16.81 -50.58
N VAL A 843 6.53 17.38 -49.85
CA VAL A 843 6.63 17.27 -48.39
C VAL A 843 5.70 18.28 -47.74
N TYR A 844 5.78 19.56 -48.15
CA TYR A 844 4.98 20.62 -47.56
C TYR A 844 3.49 20.52 -47.92
N GLN A 845 3.14 19.97 -49.08
CA GLN A 845 1.73 19.70 -49.41
C GLN A 845 1.10 18.74 -48.39
N GLN A 846 1.77 17.61 -48.09
CA GLN A 846 1.27 16.64 -47.10
C GLN A 846 1.26 17.22 -45.68
N LEU A 847 2.26 18.03 -45.30
CA LEU A 847 2.29 18.68 -43.99
C LEU A 847 1.17 19.72 -43.84
N LEU A 848 0.87 20.49 -44.88
CA LEU A 848 -0.25 21.45 -44.91
C LEU A 848 -1.61 20.75 -44.85
N ASP A 849 -1.72 19.53 -45.37
CA ASP A 849 -2.89 18.66 -45.23
C ASP A 849 -2.98 18.00 -43.82
N GLY A 850 -2.07 18.33 -42.90
CA GLY A 850 -2.04 17.80 -41.54
C GLY A 850 -1.51 16.37 -41.42
N GLN A 851 -0.88 15.84 -42.46
CA GLN A 851 -0.34 14.48 -42.45
C GLN A 851 1.08 14.44 -41.86
N HIS A 852 1.31 13.46 -40.99
CA HIS A 852 2.64 13.09 -40.52
C HIS A 852 3.13 11.89 -41.33
N PHE A 853 4.41 11.86 -41.66
CA PHE A 853 4.99 10.76 -42.43
C PHE A 853 6.49 10.68 -42.21
N GLN A 854 7.03 9.48 -42.42
CA GLN A 854 8.47 9.25 -42.47
C GLN A 854 8.92 8.91 -43.89
N TYR A 855 10.10 9.38 -44.27
CA TYR A 855 10.67 9.17 -45.60
C TYR A 855 12.19 9.12 -45.55
N CYS A 856 12.80 8.40 -46.47
CA CYS A 856 14.26 8.36 -46.63
C CYS A 856 14.69 9.28 -47.78
N GLY A 857 15.68 10.13 -47.55
CA GLY A 857 16.19 11.05 -48.56
C GLY A 857 17.63 11.49 -48.28
N LEU A 858 18.25 12.18 -49.23
CA LEU A 858 19.60 12.75 -49.03
C LEU A 858 19.56 13.85 -47.96
N ASP A 859 20.64 14.00 -47.17
CA ASP A 859 20.76 15.14 -46.27
C ASP A 859 20.84 16.44 -47.08
N VAL A 860 20.04 17.45 -46.72
CA VAL A 860 20.10 18.78 -47.37
C VAL A 860 21.48 19.41 -47.14
N ARG A 861 22.18 18.97 -46.09
CA ARG A 861 23.55 19.39 -45.72
C ARG A 861 24.66 18.57 -46.37
N SER A 862 24.36 17.38 -46.89
CA SER A 862 25.34 16.46 -47.49
C SER A 862 24.70 15.69 -48.64
N THR A 863 25.16 15.98 -49.86
CA THR A 863 24.67 15.33 -51.09
C THR A 863 25.01 13.84 -51.19
N GLN A 864 25.75 13.28 -50.23
CA GLN A 864 26.22 11.89 -50.23
C GLN A 864 25.62 10.99 -49.13
N GLN A 865 24.99 11.55 -48.09
CA GLN A 865 24.43 10.75 -46.99
C GLN A 865 22.91 10.65 -47.08
N ARG A 866 22.38 9.42 -47.06
CA ARG A 866 20.94 9.17 -46.88
C ARG A 866 20.60 9.17 -45.40
N VAL A 867 19.47 9.76 -45.06
CA VAL A 867 18.92 9.82 -43.71
C VAL A 867 17.43 9.56 -43.75
N VAL A 868 16.91 8.94 -42.70
CA VAL A 868 15.46 8.81 -42.49
C VAL A 868 14.97 10.03 -41.73
N ARG A 869 13.85 10.58 -42.18
CA ARG A 869 13.22 11.75 -41.58
C ARG A 869 11.80 11.43 -41.19
N LEU A 870 11.40 11.88 -40.01
CA LEU A 870 10.01 11.95 -39.59
C LEU A 870 9.61 13.42 -39.57
N ALA A 871 8.57 13.76 -40.35
CA ALA A 871 7.99 15.09 -40.36
C ALA A 871 6.58 15.03 -39.76
N CYS A 872 6.34 15.87 -38.75
CA CYS A 872 5.06 15.94 -38.06
C CYS A 872 4.59 17.40 -38.04
N PRO A 873 3.39 17.71 -38.55
CA PRO A 873 2.90 19.08 -38.57
C PRO A 873 2.47 19.52 -37.16
N ILE A 874 2.70 20.80 -36.86
CA ILE A 874 2.17 21.49 -35.69
C ILE A 874 0.88 22.17 -36.16
N VAL A 875 -0.26 21.59 -35.80
CA VAL A 875 -1.59 21.99 -36.30
C VAL A 875 -2.42 22.52 -35.14
N ASP A 876 -3.10 23.64 -35.36
CA ASP A 876 -4.16 24.14 -34.50
C ASP A 876 -5.49 24.24 -35.26
N ASP A 877 -6.55 24.69 -34.59
CA ASP A 877 -7.88 24.84 -35.19
C ASP A 877 -7.94 25.86 -36.34
N GLN A 878 -6.90 26.69 -36.52
CA GLN A 878 -6.81 27.73 -37.55
C GLN A 878 -5.88 27.33 -38.72
N GLY A 879 -5.12 26.25 -38.58
CA GLY A 879 -4.32 25.66 -39.65
C GLY A 879 -2.97 25.14 -39.18
N VAL A 880 -2.07 24.91 -40.13
CA VAL A 880 -0.72 24.40 -39.85
C VAL A 880 0.22 25.56 -39.53
N LEU A 881 0.69 25.61 -38.29
CA LEU A 881 1.58 26.65 -37.78
C LEU A 881 3.05 26.39 -38.16
N GLY A 882 3.41 25.12 -38.36
CA GLY A 882 4.79 24.70 -38.55
C GLY A 882 4.95 23.18 -38.61
N ASP A 883 6.19 22.70 -38.47
CA ASP A 883 6.50 21.27 -38.38
C ASP A 883 7.63 20.97 -37.39
N LEU A 884 7.56 19.79 -36.79
CA LEU A 884 8.66 19.10 -36.10
C LEU A 884 9.28 18.09 -37.05
N ARG A 885 10.61 18.15 -37.19
CA ARG A 885 11.40 17.25 -38.05
C ARG A 885 12.48 16.55 -37.26
N LEU A 886 12.41 15.22 -37.23
CA LEU A 886 13.44 14.35 -36.66
C LEU A 886 14.23 13.70 -37.78
N VAL A 887 15.54 13.51 -37.56
CA VAL A 887 16.47 12.92 -38.51
C VAL A 887 17.29 11.85 -37.82
N ASN A 888 17.39 10.68 -38.46
CA ASN A 888 18.24 9.59 -38.00
C ASN A 888 18.97 8.91 -39.18
N HIS A 889 19.84 7.95 -38.88
CA HIS A 889 20.60 7.18 -39.86
C HIS A 889 19.70 6.41 -40.85
N ALA A 890 20.25 6.05 -42.02
CA ALA A 890 19.49 5.49 -43.14
C ALA A 890 18.75 4.17 -42.83
N ASP A 891 19.26 3.38 -41.89
CA ASP A 891 18.73 2.05 -41.54
C ASP A 891 17.69 2.11 -40.40
N TYR A 892 17.43 3.29 -39.85
CA TYR A 892 16.50 3.47 -38.74
C TYR A 892 15.05 3.61 -39.23
N ILE A 893 14.11 2.96 -38.55
CA ILE A 893 12.66 3.08 -38.83
C ILE A 893 12.00 3.60 -37.55
N PHE A 894 11.26 4.70 -37.65
CA PHE A 894 10.50 5.21 -36.52
C PHE A 894 9.32 4.28 -36.25
N SER A 895 9.23 3.79 -35.02
CA SER A 895 8.14 2.94 -34.55
C SER A 895 6.84 3.74 -34.39
N GLU A 896 5.72 3.03 -34.41
CA GLU A 896 4.39 3.59 -34.14
C GLU A 896 4.29 4.36 -32.82
N GLN A 897 5.01 3.94 -31.78
CA GLN A 897 5.02 4.61 -30.49
C GLN A 897 5.80 5.93 -30.53
N GLU A 898 6.94 5.95 -31.21
CA GLU A 898 7.75 7.17 -31.41
C GLU A 898 7.00 8.20 -32.26
N VAL A 899 6.32 7.76 -33.32
CA VAL A 899 5.48 8.64 -34.15
C VAL A 899 4.35 9.25 -33.31
N ARG A 900 3.66 8.45 -32.48
CA ARG A 900 2.62 8.96 -31.57
C ARG A 900 3.15 9.97 -30.56
N LEU A 901 4.33 9.71 -29.98
CA LEU A 901 4.97 10.66 -29.05
C LEU A 901 5.22 12.01 -29.74
N VAL A 902 5.81 11.99 -30.94
CA VAL A 902 6.11 13.22 -31.69
C VAL A 902 4.84 13.98 -32.05
N GLN A 903 3.76 13.30 -32.43
CA GLN A 903 2.46 13.93 -32.67
C GLN A 903 1.89 14.61 -31.42
N GLN A 904 1.92 13.92 -30.28
CA GLN A 904 1.44 14.47 -29.01
C GLN A 904 2.24 15.72 -28.63
N VAL A 905 3.55 15.69 -28.82
CA VAL A 905 4.43 16.84 -28.60
C VAL A 905 4.13 17.97 -29.57
N ALA A 906 3.90 17.68 -30.85
CA ALA A 906 3.49 18.67 -31.85
C ALA A 906 2.18 19.37 -31.48
N ASN A 907 1.21 18.61 -30.94
CA ASN A 907 -0.05 19.17 -30.45
C ASN A 907 0.16 20.08 -29.23
N GLN A 908 1.01 19.68 -28.28
CA GLN A 908 1.36 20.55 -27.14
C GLN A 908 2.06 21.84 -27.59
N CYS A 909 2.93 21.77 -28.59
CA CYS A 909 3.53 22.96 -29.20
C CYS A 909 2.47 23.88 -29.83
N ALA A 910 1.47 23.32 -30.53
CA ALA A 910 0.41 24.11 -31.15
C ALA A 910 -0.37 24.91 -30.11
N ILE A 911 -0.73 24.27 -28.99
CA ILE A 911 -1.41 24.90 -27.86
C ILE A 911 -0.54 26.03 -27.26
N ALA A 912 0.75 25.73 -27.02
CA ALA A 912 1.69 26.68 -26.42
C ALA A 912 1.88 27.95 -27.28
N LEU A 913 2.13 27.76 -28.59
CA LEU A 913 2.29 28.86 -29.54
C LEU A 913 1.03 29.72 -29.61
N ARG A 914 -0.16 29.11 -29.59
CA ARG A 914 -1.43 29.83 -29.56
C ARG A 914 -1.59 30.66 -28.29
N GLN A 915 -1.30 30.08 -27.12
CA GLN A 915 -1.38 30.79 -25.84
C GLN A 915 -0.42 31.97 -25.80
N SER A 916 0.82 31.79 -26.26
CA SER A 916 1.82 32.88 -26.32
C SER A 916 1.32 34.02 -27.21
N ARG A 917 0.82 33.71 -28.42
CA ARG A 917 0.29 34.72 -29.35
C ARG A 917 -0.93 35.46 -28.81
N LEU A 918 -1.87 34.74 -28.20
CA LEU A 918 -3.04 35.35 -27.58
C LEU A 918 -2.63 36.28 -26.43
N TYR A 919 -1.69 35.86 -25.60
CA TYR A 919 -1.17 36.69 -24.51
C TYR A 919 -0.50 37.97 -25.02
N GLN A 920 0.31 37.88 -26.07
CA GLN A 920 0.90 39.05 -26.72
C GLN A 920 -0.15 40.00 -27.31
N ALA A 921 -1.20 39.47 -27.95
CA ALA A 921 -2.29 40.27 -28.49
C ALA A 921 -3.09 41.00 -27.39
N VAL A 922 -3.36 40.31 -26.28
CA VAL A 922 -4.01 40.91 -25.10
C VAL A 922 -3.13 42.00 -24.48
N GLN A 923 -1.83 41.75 -24.31
CA GLN A 923 -0.92 42.78 -23.79
C GLN A 923 -0.86 44.02 -24.68
N ALA A 924 -0.84 43.85 -26.01
CA ALA A 924 -0.88 44.96 -26.94
C ALA A 924 -2.17 45.78 -26.82
N GLN A 925 -3.33 45.11 -26.67
CA GLN A 925 -4.62 45.78 -26.42
C GLN A 925 -4.63 46.54 -25.08
N VAL A 926 -4.10 45.94 -24.01
CA VAL A 926 -4.02 46.59 -22.70
C VAL A 926 -3.14 47.84 -22.76
N ALA A 927 -1.98 47.76 -23.43
CA ALA A 927 -1.09 48.91 -23.58
C ALA A 927 -1.74 50.06 -24.37
N GLU A 928 -2.48 49.76 -25.43
CA GLU A 928 -3.21 50.79 -26.20
C GLU A 928 -4.37 51.38 -25.40
N LEU A 929 -5.10 50.56 -24.62
CA LEU A 929 -6.17 51.01 -23.74
C LEU A 929 -5.64 51.93 -22.63
N GLU A 930 -4.49 51.60 -22.03
CA GLU A 930 -3.84 52.46 -21.04
C GLU A 930 -3.44 53.82 -21.62
N LYS A 931 -2.93 53.83 -22.86
CA LYS A 931 -2.58 55.07 -23.57
C LYS A 931 -3.82 55.93 -23.83
N LEU A 932 -4.92 55.32 -24.29
CA LEU A 932 -6.22 55.99 -24.46
C LEU A 932 -6.75 56.55 -23.15
N ASN A 933 -6.64 55.79 -22.06
CA ASN A 933 -7.12 56.23 -20.75
C ASN A 933 -6.31 57.44 -20.22
N ARG A 934 -4.98 57.44 -20.40
CA ARG A 934 -4.13 58.60 -20.06
C ARG A 934 -4.52 59.86 -20.85
N LEU A 935 -4.74 59.73 -22.16
CA LEU A 935 -5.19 60.86 -22.99
C LEU A 935 -6.54 61.42 -22.55
N LYS A 936 -7.48 60.54 -22.14
CA LYS A 936 -8.77 60.93 -21.59
C LYS A 936 -8.60 61.68 -20.25
N ASP A 937 -7.73 61.21 -19.37
CA ASP A 937 -7.49 61.84 -18.07
C ASP A 937 -6.85 63.24 -18.24
N ASP A 938 -5.89 63.39 -19.16
CA ASP A 938 -5.27 64.68 -19.51
C ASP A 938 -6.29 65.68 -20.07
N PHE A 939 -7.24 65.21 -20.89
CA PHE A 939 -8.34 66.03 -21.40
C PHE A 939 -9.25 66.54 -20.26
N VAL A 940 -9.70 65.65 -19.36
CA VAL A 940 -10.56 66.02 -18.22
C VAL A 940 -9.87 67.01 -17.29
N SER A 941 -8.57 66.83 -17.06
CA SER A 941 -7.75 67.75 -16.26
C SER A 941 -7.70 69.16 -16.88
N THR A 942 -7.50 69.25 -18.20
CA THR A 942 -7.43 70.52 -18.94
C THR A 942 -8.77 71.27 -18.91
N VAL A 943 -9.89 70.58 -19.18
CA VAL A 943 -11.25 71.15 -19.12
C VAL A 943 -11.55 71.70 -17.73
N SER A 944 -11.20 70.93 -16.68
CA SER A 944 -11.41 71.34 -15.29
C SER A 944 -10.66 72.62 -14.93
N HIS A 945 -9.46 72.83 -15.49
CA HIS A 945 -8.65 74.02 -15.25
C HIS A 945 -9.25 75.27 -15.95
N GLU A 946 -9.72 75.13 -17.19
CA GLU A 946 -10.33 76.23 -17.95
C GLU A 946 -11.69 76.67 -17.37
N LEU A 947 -12.47 75.76 -16.77
CA LEU A 947 -13.71 76.10 -16.05
C LEU A 947 -13.44 76.80 -14.70
N ARG A 948 -12.39 76.38 -13.97
CA ARG A 948 -12.10 76.92 -12.63
C ARG A 948 -11.63 78.39 -12.65
N THR A 949 -10.95 78.80 -13.71
CA THR A 949 -10.34 80.13 -13.84
C THR A 949 -11.36 81.29 -13.87
N PRO A 950 -12.42 81.27 -14.72
CA PRO A 950 -13.48 82.28 -14.69
C PRO A 950 -14.25 82.25 -13.36
N MET A 951 -14.55 81.06 -12.83
CA MET A 951 -15.18 80.88 -11.51
C MET A 951 -14.41 81.56 -10.37
N ALA A 952 -13.09 81.46 -10.36
CA ALA A 952 -12.25 82.15 -9.38
C ALA A 952 -12.32 83.68 -9.53
N SER A 953 -12.39 84.17 -10.76
CA SER A 953 -12.50 85.60 -11.07
C SER A 953 -13.86 86.17 -10.67
N ILE A 954 -14.94 85.42 -10.92
CA ILE A 954 -16.30 85.75 -10.49
C ILE A 954 -16.37 85.83 -8.97
N ARG A 955 -15.83 84.82 -8.27
CA ARG A 955 -15.79 84.83 -6.80
C ARG A 955 -15.00 86.02 -6.25
N MET A 956 -13.84 86.32 -6.82
CA MET A 956 -13.01 87.46 -6.39
C MET A 956 -13.70 88.80 -6.65
N ALA A 957 -14.33 88.99 -7.81
CA ALA A 957 -15.07 90.21 -8.11
C ALA A 957 -16.28 90.40 -7.19
N THR A 958 -16.99 89.31 -6.85
CA THR A 958 -18.11 89.31 -5.90
C THR A 958 -17.64 89.71 -4.49
N GLN A 959 -16.52 89.14 -4.02
CA GLN A 959 -15.91 89.50 -2.74
C GLN A 959 -15.45 90.96 -2.70
N MET A 960 -14.84 91.45 -3.78
CA MET A 960 -14.39 92.85 -3.86
C MET A 960 -15.57 93.82 -3.93
N LEU A 961 -16.68 93.44 -4.57
CA LEU A 961 -17.95 94.18 -4.54
C LEU A 961 -18.51 94.25 -3.13
N GLU A 962 -18.53 93.13 -2.41
CA GLU A 962 -18.98 93.06 -1.02
C GLU A 962 -18.13 93.98 -0.12
N VAL A 963 -16.80 93.96 -0.27
CA VAL A 963 -15.90 94.88 0.44
C VAL A 963 -16.21 96.35 0.11
N VAL A 964 -16.40 96.70 -1.17
CA VAL A 964 -16.71 98.09 -1.58
C VAL A 964 -18.09 98.54 -1.07
N LEU A 965 -19.06 97.63 -0.96
CA LEU A 965 -20.42 97.94 -0.51
C LEU A 965 -20.54 97.99 1.03
N LEU A 966 -19.73 97.23 1.76
CA LEU A 966 -19.79 97.11 3.22
C LEU A 966 -18.77 97.97 3.99
N GLN A 967 -17.83 98.65 3.34
CA GLN A 967 -16.87 99.55 4.00
C GLN A 967 -17.42 100.98 4.20
N THR A 968 -17.24 101.52 5.40
CA THR A 968 -17.46 102.95 5.73
C THR A 968 -16.21 103.79 5.43
N GLU A 969 -16.33 105.13 5.43
CA GLU A 969 -15.20 106.08 5.18
C GLU A 969 -13.99 105.87 6.11
N ASP A 970 -14.17 105.20 7.26
CA ASP A 970 -13.12 104.88 8.25
C ASP A 970 -12.64 103.41 8.21
N GLY A 971 -13.00 102.63 7.18
CA GLY A 971 -12.54 101.24 7.02
C GLY A 971 -13.19 100.22 7.96
N ARG A 972 -14.28 100.57 8.66
CA ARG A 972 -15.05 99.65 9.52
C ARG A 972 -16.23 99.02 8.76
N PRO A 973 -16.55 97.74 9.01
CA PRO A 973 -17.71 97.07 8.43
C PRO A 973 -19.02 97.70 8.92
N ARG A 974 -19.96 97.93 8.01
CA ARG A 974 -21.29 98.51 8.28
C ARG A 974 -22.21 97.47 8.93
N GLU A 975 -22.31 97.47 10.26
CA GLU A 975 -23.38 96.75 10.96
C GLU A 975 -24.66 97.61 10.94
N THR A 976 -25.65 97.16 10.18
CA THR A 976 -27.04 97.66 10.15
C THR A 976 -27.24 99.14 9.79
N ALA A 977 -27.52 99.42 8.51
CA ALA A 977 -28.19 100.66 8.10
C ALA A 977 -29.18 100.37 6.97
N GLU A 978 -30.36 100.99 7.05
CA GLU A 978 -31.48 100.83 6.10
C GLU A 978 -31.10 101.16 4.64
N PRO A 979 -31.78 100.57 3.63
CA PRO A 979 -31.37 100.62 2.21
C PRO A 979 -31.42 102.02 1.55
N SER A 980 -31.93 103.04 2.23
CA SER A 980 -32.33 104.33 1.63
C SER A 980 -31.22 105.40 1.57
N SER A 981 -30.00 105.12 2.03
CA SER A 981 -28.89 106.11 2.00
C SER A 981 -27.54 105.53 1.56
N LEU A 982 -27.53 104.75 0.48
CA LEU A 982 -26.32 104.37 -0.26
C LEU A 982 -25.89 105.51 -1.20
N VAL A 983 -25.27 106.55 -0.64
CA VAL A 983 -24.52 107.52 -1.46
C VAL A 983 -23.10 106.98 -1.63
N LEU A 984 -22.85 106.26 -2.73
CA LEU A 984 -21.50 105.84 -3.12
C LEU A 984 -20.70 107.07 -3.57
N GLN A 985 -19.51 107.27 -3.01
CA GLN A 985 -18.53 108.22 -3.56
C GLN A 985 -18.24 107.86 -5.05
N PRO A 986 -18.00 108.84 -5.94
CA PRO A 986 -17.78 108.58 -7.37
C PRO A 986 -16.66 107.56 -7.66
N SER A 987 -15.63 107.52 -6.81
CA SER A 987 -14.50 106.59 -6.90
C SER A 987 -14.89 105.15 -6.52
N SER A 988 -15.75 104.96 -5.51
CA SER A 988 -16.28 103.65 -5.11
C SER A 988 -17.31 103.13 -6.11
N PHE A 989 -18.12 104.02 -6.71
CA PHE A 989 -19.03 103.67 -7.80
C PHE A 989 -18.27 103.18 -9.04
N GLN A 990 -17.19 103.85 -9.43
CA GLN A 990 -16.34 103.39 -10.54
C GLN A 990 -15.71 102.02 -10.28
N ARG A 991 -15.32 101.71 -9.03
CA ARG A 991 -14.78 100.39 -8.66
C ARG A 991 -15.86 99.30 -8.69
N ALA A 992 -17.03 99.57 -8.10
CA ALA A 992 -18.16 98.65 -8.14
C ALA A 992 -18.63 98.37 -9.57
N ALA A 993 -18.75 99.41 -10.41
CA ALA A 993 -19.07 99.27 -11.83
C ALA A 993 -18.04 98.40 -12.57
N ARG A 994 -16.75 98.57 -12.28
CA ARG A 994 -15.67 97.74 -12.86
C ARG A 994 -15.80 96.27 -12.45
N TYR A 995 -16.13 95.99 -11.19
CA TYR A 995 -16.33 94.61 -10.73
C TYR A 995 -17.60 93.97 -11.29
N PHE A 996 -18.70 94.71 -11.42
CA PHE A 996 -19.90 94.23 -12.12
C PHE A 996 -19.62 93.91 -13.58
N GLN A 997 -18.79 94.73 -14.24
CA GLN A 997 -18.35 94.46 -15.60
C GLN A 997 -17.53 93.18 -15.68
N VAL A 998 -16.56 92.97 -14.77
CA VAL A 998 -15.79 91.73 -14.69
C VAL A 998 -16.70 90.52 -14.44
N LEU A 999 -17.68 90.62 -13.55
CA LEU A 999 -18.65 89.54 -13.30
C LEU A 999 -19.43 89.18 -14.55
N ARG A 1000 -19.99 90.20 -15.22
CA ARG A 1000 -20.79 89.99 -16.43
C ARG A 1000 -19.95 89.36 -17.55
N ASP A 1001 -18.73 89.87 -17.75
CA ASP A 1001 -17.83 89.39 -18.79
C ASP A 1001 -17.37 87.95 -18.53
N GLU A 1002 -17.07 87.57 -17.27
CA GLU A 1002 -16.66 86.20 -16.93
C GLU A 1002 -17.84 85.21 -16.93
N CYS A 1003 -19.06 85.60 -16.50
CA CYS A 1003 -20.24 84.74 -16.60
C CYS A 1003 -20.63 84.45 -18.06
N GLN A 1004 -20.58 85.48 -18.92
CA GLN A 1004 -20.85 85.30 -20.35
C GLN A 1004 -19.79 84.41 -21.00
N ARG A 1005 -18.52 84.52 -20.57
CA ARG A 1005 -17.43 83.67 -21.03
C ARG A 1005 -17.60 82.21 -20.61
N GLU A 1006 -18.02 81.96 -19.38
CA GLU A 1006 -18.25 80.60 -18.88
C GLU A 1006 -19.37 79.91 -19.67
N THR A 1007 -20.45 80.66 -19.96
CA THR A 1007 -21.57 80.16 -20.78
C THR A 1007 -21.08 79.75 -22.17
N LEU A 1008 -20.32 80.62 -22.85
CA LEU A 1008 -19.76 80.32 -24.18
C LEU A 1008 -18.82 79.09 -24.15
N LEU A 1009 -18.00 78.93 -23.10
CA LEU A 1009 -17.10 77.79 -22.97
C LEU A 1009 -17.87 76.47 -22.80
N ILE A 1010 -18.96 76.48 -22.03
CA ILE A 1010 -19.82 75.31 -21.83
C ILE A 1010 -20.53 74.95 -23.13
N ASP A 1011 -21.09 75.94 -23.83
CA ASP A 1011 -21.77 75.72 -25.10
C ASP A 1011 -20.79 75.15 -26.15
N ASP A 1012 -19.59 75.73 -26.29
CA ASP A 1012 -18.54 75.23 -27.19
C ASP A 1012 -18.14 73.78 -26.87
N LEU A 1013 -18.08 73.40 -25.59
CA LEU A 1013 -17.77 72.03 -25.15
C LEU A 1013 -18.89 71.04 -25.46
N LEU A 1014 -20.15 71.46 -25.26
CA LEU A 1014 -21.32 70.65 -25.56
C LEU A 1014 -21.47 70.42 -27.07
N ASP A 1015 -21.27 71.46 -27.87
CA ASP A 1015 -21.30 71.36 -29.33
C ASP A 1015 -20.22 70.40 -29.83
N LEU A 1016 -18.99 70.53 -29.31
CA LEU A 1016 -17.88 69.66 -29.70
C LEU A 1016 -18.14 68.20 -29.30
N SER A 1017 -18.73 67.95 -28.12
CA SER A 1017 -19.13 66.60 -27.70
C SER A 1017 -20.25 66.00 -28.56
N ARG A 1018 -21.20 66.80 -29.04
CA ARG A 1018 -22.28 66.31 -29.94
C ARG A 1018 -21.74 65.98 -31.33
N LEU A 1019 -20.87 66.84 -31.86
CA LEU A 1019 -20.24 66.66 -33.17
C LEU A 1019 -19.34 65.42 -33.23
N GLU A 1020 -18.63 65.09 -32.14
CA GLU A 1020 -17.80 63.88 -32.06
C GLU A 1020 -18.60 62.57 -32.00
N GLN A 1021 -19.84 62.62 -31.52
CA GLN A 1021 -20.72 61.45 -31.41
C GLN A 1021 -21.53 61.17 -32.69
N GLN A 1022 -21.36 61.98 -33.75
CA GLN A 1022 -22.06 61.85 -35.05
C GLN A 1022 -23.59 61.67 -34.93
N THR A 1023 -24.22 62.29 -33.93
CA THR A 1023 -25.60 61.98 -33.54
C THR A 1023 -26.66 62.86 -34.20
N GLU A 1024 -26.28 63.96 -34.86
CA GLU A 1024 -27.22 64.89 -35.51
C GLU A 1024 -27.13 64.81 -37.05
N PRO A 1025 -28.25 64.60 -37.76
CA PRO A 1025 -28.29 64.66 -39.23
C PRO A 1025 -28.17 66.10 -39.73
N LEU A 1026 -27.44 66.30 -40.83
CA LEU A 1026 -27.27 67.61 -41.49
C LEU A 1026 -28.61 68.10 -42.07
N ASN A 1027 -28.99 69.34 -41.77
CA ASN A 1027 -30.17 70.00 -42.35
C ASN A 1027 -29.75 70.89 -43.51
N CYS A 1028 -29.41 70.26 -44.64
CA CYS A 1028 -28.96 70.98 -45.84
C CYS A 1028 -30.08 71.82 -46.46
N SER A 1029 -29.77 73.09 -46.75
CA SER A 1029 -30.64 74.04 -47.45
C SER A 1029 -29.83 74.80 -48.51
N THR A 1030 -30.48 75.24 -49.58
CA THR A 1030 -29.82 76.02 -50.63
C THR A 1030 -29.73 77.49 -50.22
N VAL A 1031 -28.52 77.99 -50.02
CA VAL A 1031 -28.24 79.35 -49.55
C VAL A 1031 -27.76 80.24 -50.71
N ASP A 1032 -28.42 81.40 -50.89
CA ASP A 1032 -27.90 82.49 -51.73
C ASP A 1032 -26.80 83.23 -50.95
N LEU A 1033 -25.56 82.84 -51.21
CA LEU A 1033 -24.39 83.35 -50.51
C LEU A 1033 -24.21 84.85 -50.67
N GLN A 1034 -24.64 85.47 -51.78
CA GLN A 1034 -24.43 86.89 -51.98
C GLN A 1034 -25.31 87.71 -51.03
N VAL A 1035 -26.59 87.33 -50.91
CA VAL A 1035 -27.53 87.97 -49.99
C VAL A 1035 -27.16 87.68 -48.54
N TRP A 1036 -26.84 86.41 -48.26
CA TRP A 1036 -26.55 85.95 -46.92
C TRP A 1036 -25.25 86.55 -46.34
N LEU A 1037 -24.15 86.56 -47.11
CA LEU A 1037 -22.88 87.15 -46.66
C LEU A 1037 -23.01 88.66 -46.43
N ALA A 1038 -23.81 89.36 -47.24
CA ALA A 1038 -24.06 90.79 -47.03
C ALA A 1038 -24.74 91.04 -45.68
N GLN A 1039 -25.69 90.18 -45.28
CA GLN A 1039 -26.33 90.24 -43.96
C GLN A 1039 -25.32 89.92 -42.84
N LEU A 1040 -24.55 88.85 -42.97
CA LEU A 1040 -23.54 88.46 -41.98
C LEU A 1040 -22.48 89.55 -41.79
N VAL A 1041 -21.94 90.13 -42.86
CA VAL A 1041 -20.94 91.20 -42.80
C VAL A 1041 -21.50 92.48 -42.17
N SER A 1042 -22.78 92.79 -42.40
CA SER A 1042 -23.42 93.96 -41.82
C SER A 1042 -23.38 93.96 -40.29
N SER A 1043 -23.53 92.79 -39.64
CA SER A 1043 -23.48 92.69 -38.17
C SER A 1043 -22.08 92.93 -37.58
N PHE A 1044 -21.03 92.89 -38.38
CA PHE A 1044 -19.66 93.18 -37.95
C PHE A 1044 -19.21 94.61 -38.25
N THR A 1045 -19.96 95.36 -39.06
CA THR A 1045 -19.54 96.68 -39.53
C THR A 1045 -19.38 97.67 -38.37
N ASP A 1046 -20.31 97.68 -37.41
CA ASP A 1046 -20.25 98.53 -36.21
C ASP A 1046 -19.04 98.20 -35.34
N ARG A 1047 -18.71 96.91 -35.19
CA ARG A 1047 -17.61 96.44 -34.35
C ARG A 1047 -16.24 96.78 -34.96
N VAL A 1048 -16.10 96.54 -36.27
CA VAL A 1048 -14.90 96.91 -37.05
C VAL A 1048 -14.68 98.42 -36.99
N SER A 1049 -15.75 99.23 -37.08
CA SER A 1049 -15.67 100.68 -36.95
C SER A 1049 -15.24 101.12 -35.54
N GLN A 1050 -15.82 100.52 -34.48
CA GLN A 1050 -15.42 100.79 -33.09
C GLN A 1050 -13.95 100.47 -32.82
N GLN A 1051 -13.38 99.46 -33.49
CA GLN A 1051 -11.98 99.05 -33.35
C GLN A 1051 -11.03 99.75 -34.32
N GLN A 1052 -11.50 100.74 -35.10
CA GLN A 1052 -10.74 101.45 -36.13
C GLN A 1052 -10.13 100.55 -37.21
N GLN A 1053 -10.77 99.42 -37.52
CA GLN A 1053 -10.33 98.47 -38.55
C GLN A 1053 -11.03 98.74 -39.88
N ARG A 1054 -10.56 98.12 -40.97
CA ARG A 1054 -11.24 98.12 -42.27
C ARG A 1054 -11.69 96.71 -42.64
N LEU A 1055 -12.95 96.55 -43.06
CA LEU A 1055 -13.48 95.27 -43.56
C LEU A 1055 -13.77 95.38 -45.06
N GLU A 1056 -13.07 94.61 -45.87
CA GLU A 1056 -13.25 94.52 -47.32
C GLU A 1056 -13.86 93.18 -47.70
N THR A 1057 -14.87 93.20 -48.58
CA THR A 1057 -15.44 91.98 -49.16
C THR A 1057 -15.00 91.84 -50.62
N ARG A 1058 -14.38 90.72 -50.97
CA ARG A 1058 -13.94 90.40 -52.33
C ARG A 1058 -14.69 89.18 -52.84
N MET A 1059 -15.56 89.38 -53.82
CA MET A 1059 -16.37 88.30 -54.40
C MET A 1059 -16.14 88.20 -55.90
N THR A 1060 -15.93 87.00 -56.44
CA THR A 1060 -15.96 86.77 -57.90
C THR A 1060 -17.37 86.35 -58.32
N THR A 1061 -18.06 87.22 -59.06
CA THR A 1061 -19.40 86.96 -59.62
C THR A 1061 -19.33 86.34 -61.01
N PRO A 1062 -20.22 85.38 -61.38
CA PRO A 1062 -21.35 84.87 -60.61
C PRO A 1062 -20.97 83.76 -59.61
N LEU A 1063 -21.55 83.80 -58.40
CA LEU A 1063 -21.41 82.74 -57.40
C LEU A 1063 -22.55 81.72 -57.56
N PRO A 1064 -22.28 80.40 -57.63
CA PRO A 1064 -23.31 79.37 -57.61
C PRO A 1064 -24.03 79.30 -56.25
N ALA A 1065 -25.26 78.78 -56.25
CA ALA A 1065 -25.98 78.49 -55.01
C ALA A 1065 -25.30 77.35 -54.25
N LEU A 1066 -25.19 77.46 -52.92
CA LEU A 1066 -24.53 76.47 -52.08
C LEU A 1066 -25.58 75.70 -51.27
N THR A 1067 -25.69 74.40 -51.48
CA THR A 1067 -26.50 73.50 -50.64
C THR A 1067 -25.67 73.05 -49.45
N THR A 1068 -26.01 73.53 -48.25
CA THR A 1068 -25.27 73.22 -47.02
C THR A 1068 -26.13 73.44 -45.78
N ASP A 1069 -25.67 73.02 -44.61
CA ASP A 1069 -26.34 73.35 -43.36
C ASP A 1069 -26.11 74.83 -43.03
N TYR A 1070 -27.21 75.59 -43.04
CA TYR A 1070 -27.20 77.03 -42.79
C TYR A 1070 -26.56 77.37 -41.43
N SER A 1071 -26.90 76.61 -40.40
CA SER A 1071 -26.48 76.90 -39.02
C SER A 1071 -24.99 76.64 -38.85
N TYR A 1072 -24.47 75.57 -39.44
CA TYR A 1072 -23.04 75.26 -39.37
C TYR A 1072 -22.21 76.25 -40.16
N LEU A 1073 -22.64 76.61 -41.37
CA LEU A 1073 -21.93 77.61 -42.19
C LEU A 1073 -21.92 78.99 -41.51
N GLU A 1074 -23.04 79.41 -40.92
CA GLU A 1074 -23.14 80.65 -40.16
C GLU A 1074 -22.21 80.63 -38.94
N ARG A 1075 -22.18 79.54 -38.18
CA ARG A 1075 -21.28 79.38 -37.04
C ARG A 1075 -19.82 79.45 -37.45
N ILE A 1076 -19.43 78.76 -38.53
CA ILE A 1076 -18.06 78.74 -39.07
C ILE A 1076 -17.58 80.15 -39.39
N LEU A 1077 -18.35 80.91 -40.20
CA LEU A 1077 -17.92 82.23 -40.62
C LEU A 1077 -17.99 83.25 -39.48
N ASN A 1078 -18.97 83.12 -38.58
CA ASN A 1078 -19.06 83.97 -37.39
C ASN A 1078 -17.81 83.80 -36.51
N GLU A 1079 -17.35 82.58 -36.25
CA GLU A 1079 -16.13 82.32 -35.47
C GLU A 1079 -14.85 82.84 -36.17
N LEU A 1080 -14.73 82.63 -37.48
CA LEU A 1080 -13.57 83.14 -38.25
C LEU A 1080 -13.54 84.67 -38.31
N LEU A 1081 -14.68 85.33 -38.54
CA LEU A 1081 -14.78 86.79 -38.55
C LEU A 1081 -14.59 87.40 -37.16
N GLN A 1082 -15.10 86.75 -36.11
CA GLN A 1082 -14.84 87.15 -34.73
C GLN A 1082 -13.34 87.06 -34.38
N ASN A 1083 -12.67 85.99 -34.80
CA ASN A 1083 -11.23 85.86 -34.65
C ASN A 1083 -10.48 86.96 -35.44
N ALA A 1084 -10.87 87.22 -36.69
CA ALA A 1084 -10.27 88.29 -37.48
C ALA A 1084 -10.43 89.66 -36.80
N CYS A 1085 -11.63 90.03 -36.35
CA CYS A 1085 -11.86 91.29 -35.62
C CYS A 1085 -11.04 91.38 -34.33
N LYS A 1086 -10.88 90.26 -33.63
CA LYS A 1086 -10.16 90.21 -32.36
C LYS A 1086 -8.65 90.41 -32.53
N TYR A 1087 -8.06 89.81 -33.55
CA TYR A 1087 -6.59 89.80 -33.72
C TYR A 1087 -6.08 90.86 -34.68
N THR A 1088 -6.93 91.57 -35.42
CA THR A 1088 -6.51 92.67 -36.30
C THR A 1088 -6.20 93.94 -35.49
N PRO A 1089 -5.00 94.53 -35.61
CA PRO A 1089 -4.68 95.82 -34.97
C PRO A 1089 -5.54 97.00 -35.48
N ALA A 1090 -5.55 98.12 -34.76
CA ALA A 1090 -6.22 99.34 -35.24
C ALA A 1090 -5.55 99.87 -36.53
N ASN A 1091 -6.36 100.34 -37.48
CA ASN A 1091 -6.00 100.76 -38.85
C ASN A 1091 -5.60 99.65 -39.82
N GLU A 1092 -5.62 98.39 -39.40
CA GLU A 1092 -5.35 97.24 -40.26
C GLU A 1092 -6.64 96.72 -40.92
N THR A 1093 -6.49 95.77 -41.86
CA THR A 1093 -7.55 95.36 -42.78
C THR A 1093 -7.91 93.88 -42.61
N ILE A 1094 -9.21 93.62 -42.61
CA ILE A 1094 -9.82 92.29 -42.67
C ILE A 1094 -10.42 92.14 -44.08
N VAL A 1095 -10.11 91.04 -44.75
CA VAL A 1095 -10.60 90.73 -46.10
C VAL A 1095 -11.40 89.43 -46.04
N LEU A 1096 -12.68 89.50 -46.41
CA LEU A 1096 -13.51 88.32 -46.65
C LEU A 1096 -13.55 88.05 -48.16
N GLY A 1097 -12.89 86.99 -48.60
CA GLY A 1097 -12.83 86.54 -49.98
C GLY A 1097 -13.76 85.36 -50.24
N VAL A 1098 -14.56 85.40 -51.31
CA VAL A 1098 -15.39 84.26 -51.74
C VAL A 1098 -15.26 84.03 -53.24
N LYS A 1099 -14.93 82.79 -53.62
CA LYS A 1099 -14.81 82.36 -55.01
C LYS A 1099 -15.24 80.91 -55.21
N ALA A 1100 -15.85 80.62 -56.34
CA ALA A 1100 -16.01 79.25 -56.83
C ALA A 1100 -14.73 78.82 -57.54
N VAL A 1101 -14.25 77.60 -57.25
CA VAL A 1101 -13.04 77.04 -57.85
C VAL A 1101 -13.40 75.75 -58.59
N GLU A 1102 -13.06 75.69 -59.87
CA GLU A 1102 -13.26 74.51 -60.72
C GLU A 1102 -12.29 73.36 -60.35
N PRO A 1103 -12.61 72.10 -60.73
CA PRO A 1103 -11.79 70.94 -60.39
C PRO A 1103 -10.36 71.04 -60.94
N SER A 1104 -9.38 70.51 -60.21
CA SER A 1104 -7.97 70.47 -60.64
C SER A 1104 -7.35 69.09 -60.37
N ASN A 1105 -6.15 68.83 -60.90
CA ASN A 1105 -5.43 67.55 -60.65
C ASN A 1105 -5.18 67.26 -59.16
N VAL A 1106 -5.30 68.26 -58.27
CA VAL A 1106 -5.10 68.14 -56.82
C VAL A 1106 -6.43 67.98 -56.06
N MET A 1107 -7.56 68.42 -56.62
CA MET A 1107 -8.90 68.30 -56.02
C MET A 1107 -9.95 68.00 -57.11
N PRO A 1108 -10.57 66.80 -57.12
CA PRO A 1108 -11.40 66.31 -58.22
C PRO A 1108 -12.83 66.88 -58.28
N GLN A 1109 -13.26 67.68 -57.30
CA GLN A 1109 -14.61 68.26 -57.23
C GLN A 1109 -14.56 69.80 -57.22
N SER A 1110 -15.56 70.43 -57.85
CA SER A 1110 -15.79 71.87 -57.74
C SER A 1110 -16.07 72.23 -56.29
N HIS A 1111 -15.47 73.30 -55.79
CA HIS A 1111 -15.66 73.71 -54.41
C HIS A 1111 -15.83 75.22 -54.27
N MET A 1112 -16.61 75.59 -53.26
CA MET A 1112 -16.73 76.96 -52.79
C MET A 1112 -15.55 77.26 -51.86
N GLN A 1113 -14.72 78.25 -52.21
CA GLN A 1113 -13.64 78.72 -51.35
C GLN A 1113 -14.05 80.02 -50.66
N ILE A 1114 -14.06 80.02 -49.33
CA ILE A 1114 -14.29 81.17 -48.47
C ILE A 1114 -13.01 81.42 -47.67
N SER A 1115 -12.41 82.60 -47.81
CA SER A 1115 -11.19 82.98 -47.11
C SER A 1115 -11.42 84.19 -46.21
N VAL A 1116 -11.02 84.10 -44.95
CA VAL A 1116 -10.95 85.23 -44.04
C VAL A 1116 -9.48 85.57 -43.79
N SER A 1117 -9.06 86.75 -44.22
CA SER A 1117 -7.69 87.23 -44.09
C SER A 1117 -7.63 88.45 -43.19
N ASN A 1118 -6.62 88.55 -42.33
CA ASN A 1118 -6.35 89.72 -41.51
C ASN A 1118 -4.88 90.15 -41.62
N SER A 1119 -4.63 91.46 -41.68
CA SER A 1119 -3.28 92.02 -41.66
C SER A 1119 -2.80 92.37 -40.24
N GLY A 1120 -1.48 92.44 -40.06
CA GLY A 1120 -0.84 92.90 -38.83
C GLY A 1120 -0.55 91.80 -37.80
N VAL A 1121 -0.86 90.53 -38.08
CA VAL A 1121 -0.51 89.37 -37.24
C VAL A 1121 0.06 88.26 -38.11
N GLU A 1122 1.19 87.71 -37.66
CA GLU A 1122 1.87 86.58 -38.31
C GLU A 1122 2.04 85.42 -37.32
N ILE A 1123 1.65 84.22 -37.76
CA ILE A 1123 1.74 82.96 -37.01
C ILE A 1123 2.94 82.17 -37.54
N SER A 1124 3.83 81.72 -36.65
CA SER A 1124 5.01 80.94 -37.06
C SER A 1124 4.61 79.58 -37.62
N ALA A 1125 5.41 79.03 -38.55
CA ALA A 1125 5.14 77.75 -39.20
C ALA A 1125 4.86 76.61 -38.21
N ASP A 1126 5.64 76.50 -37.14
CA ASP A 1126 5.49 75.48 -36.08
C ASP A 1126 4.15 75.58 -35.32
N GLN A 1127 3.49 76.74 -35.37
CA GLN A 1127 2.24 77.00 -34.67
C GLN A 1127 1.03 76.87 -35.59
N LEU A 1128 1.20 77.04 -36.92
CA LEU A 1128 0.13 76.88 -37.91
C LEU A 1128 -0.48 75.47 -37.90
N GLU A 1129 0.31 74.43 -37.63
CA GLU A 1129 -0.21 73.07 -37.52
C GLU A 1129 -1.09 72.85 -36.27
N ARG A 1130 -0.86 73.66 -35.23
CA ARG A 1130 -1.49 73.50 -33.91
C ARG A 1130 -2.65 74.45 -33.66
N VAL A 1131 -2.90 75.45 -34.52
CA VAL A 1131 -3.99 76.44 -34.30
C VAL A 1131 -5.39 75.83 -34.23
N PHE A 1132 -5.56 74.61 -34.74
CA PHE A 1132 -6.81 73.86 -34.69
C PHE A 1132 -6.86 72.84 -33.54
N ASP A 1133 -5.80 72.71 -32.74
CA ASP A 1133 -5.78 71.84 -31.56
C ASP A 1133 -6.74 72.40 -30.48
N LYS A 1134 -7.47 71.51 -29.80
CA LYS A 1134 -8.36 71.90 -28.70
C LYS A 1134 -7.58 72.60 -27.60
N PHE A 1135 -8.08 73.73 -27.12
CA PHE A 1135 -7.49 74.57 -26.06
C PHE A 1135 -6.13 75.20 -26.39
N TYR A 1136 -5.62 75.05 -27.61
CA TYR A 1136 -4.34 75.62 -27.98
C TYR A 1136 -4.42 77.14 -28.14
N ARG A 1137 -3.39 77.84 -27.66
CA ARG A 1137 -3.25 79.30 -27.77
C ARG A 1137 -1.80 79.65 -28.10
N ILE A 1138 -1.64 80.62 -28.99
CA ILE A 1138 -0.32 81.15 -29.38
C ILE A 1138 0.30 81.91 -28.19
N PRO A 1139 1.47 81.48 -27.64
CA PRO A 1139 2.06 82.06 -26.42
C PRO A 1139 2.56 83.51 -26.54
N SER A 1140 2.77 84.00 -27.76
CA SER A 1140 3.53 85.23 -28.05
C SER A 1140 2.70 86.52 -28.19
N ASN A 1141 1.37 86.45 -28.10
CA ASN A 1141 0.52 87.65 -28.08
C ASN A 1141 0.15 88.04 -26.64
N ASN A 1142 0.39 89.31 -26.30
CA ASN A 1142 0.22 89.91 -24.97
C ASN A 1142 -0.97 89.29 -24.18
N PRO A 1143 -0.74 88.56 -23.07
CA PRO A 1143 -1.78 87.82 -22.33
C PRO A 1143 -2.95 88.68 -21.83
N TRP A 1144 -2.76 90.00 -21.81
CA TRP A 1144 -3.70 90.97 -21.27
C TRP A 1144 -4.56 91.68 -22.34
N GLN A 1145 -4.32 91.49 -23.63
CA GLN A 1145 -5.09 92.19 -24.68
C GLN A 1145 -6.31 91.40 -25.18
N HIS A 1146 -6.24 90.06 -25.31
CA HIS A 1146 -7.32 89.29 -25.93
C HIS A 1146 -7.57 87.93 -25.25
N ARG A 1147 -8.49 87.87 -24.26
CA ARG A 1147 -8.92 86.62 -23.60
C ARG A 1147 -9.78 85.78 -24.57
N GLY A 1148 -9.43 84.52 -24.83
CA GLY A 1148 -10.21 83.57 -25.66
C GLY A 1148 -10.27 82.19 -25.02
N THR A 1149 -11.16 81.30 -25.48
CA THR A 1149 -11.30 79.91 -24.96
C THR A 1149 -10.29 78.95 -25.62
N GLY A 1150 -9.89 79.20 -26.87
CA GLY A 1150 -9.02 78.28 -27.63
C GLY A 1150 -9.77 77.08 -28.20
N LEU A 1151 -11.11 77.10 -28.17
CA LEU A 1151 -11.97 76.07 -28.75
C LEU A 1151 -12.57 76.46 -30.11
N GLY A 1152 -12.73 77.75 -30.39
CA GLY A 1152 -13.42 78.22 -31.61
C GLY A 1152 -12.85 77.68 -32.92
N LEU A 1153 -11.52 77.71 -33.12
CA LEU A 1153 -10.91 77.16 -34.36
C LEU A 1153 -11.00 75.63 -34.43
N ALA A 1154 -10.93 74.94 -33.30
CA ALA A 1154 -11.12 73.48 -33.24
C ALA A 1154 -12.56 73.11 -33.63
N LEU A 1155 -13.55 73.85 -33.11
CA LEU A 1155 -14.96 73.70 -33.47
C LEU A 1155 -15.19 73.96 -34.97
N VAL A 1156 -14.59 75.03 -35.52
CA VAL A 1156 -14.66 75.33 -36.96
C VAL A 1156 -14.13 74.17 -37.79
N LYS A 1157 -12.99 73.57 -37.41
CA LYS A 1157 -12.44 72.42 -38.12
C LYS A 1157 -13.40 71.23 -38.11
N THR A 1158 -13.93 70.86 -36.94
CA THR A 1158 -14.88 69.76 -36.81
C THR A 1158 -16.18 70.01 -37.59
N LEU A 1159 -16.72 71.23 -37.57
CA LEU A 1159 -17.91 71.60 -38.34
C LEU A 1159 -17.67 71.51 -39.86
N ILE A 1160 -16.49 71.95 -40.33
CA ILE A 1160 -16.13 71.87 -41.75
C ILE A 1160 -15.96 70.43 -42.20
N GLU A 1161 -15.35 69.57 -41.37
CA GLU A 1161 -15.21 68.14 -41.64
C GLU A 1161 -16.59 67.45 -41.74
N GLN A 1162 -17.57 67.84 -40.92
CA GLN A 1162 -18.96 67.35 -41.04
C GLN A 1162 -19.63 67.80 -42.35
N LEU A 1163 -19.31 69.00 -42.84
CA LEU A 1163 -19.75 69.49 -44.15
C LEU A 1163 -18.94 68.92 -45.33
N GLN A 1164 -18.10 67.91 -45.09
CA GLN A 1164 -17.18 67.32 -46.09
C GLN A 1164 -16.22 68.33 -46.73
N GLY A 1165 -15.95 69.44 -46.03
CA GLY A 1165 -15.04 70.49 -46.47
C GLY A 1165 -13.63 70.34 -45.87
N THR A 1166 -12.76 71.29 -46.21
CA THR A 1166 -11.42 71.42 -45.63
C THR A 1166 -11.16 72.84 -45.17
N ILE A 1167 -10.34 72.99 -44.12
CA ILE A 1167 -9.84 74.29 -43.66
C ILE A 1167 -8.32 74.28 -43.62
N GLU A 1168 -7.72 75.37 -44.09
CA GLU A 1168 -6.28 75.59 -44.06
C GLU A 1168 -5.98 76.97 -43.48
N ALA A 1169 -4.90 77.08 -42.71
CA ALA A 1169 -4.36 78.34 -42.24
C ALA A 1169 -3.01 78.60 -42.92
N SER A 1170 -2.83 79.80 -43.46
CA SER A 1170 -1.56 80.26 -44.01
C SER A 1170 -1.22 81.62 -43.44
N SER A 1171 0.03 81.82 -43.04
CA SER A 1171 0.51 83.11 -42.53
C SER A 1171 1.82 83.49 -43.21
N ALA A 1172 1.84 84.61 -43.91
CA ALA A 1172 3.02 85.15 -44.60
C ALA A 1172 2.85 86.65 -44.89
N ASP A 1173 3.95 87.38 -45.02
CA ASP A 1173 3.98 88.80 -45.42
C ASP A 1173 3.12 89.71 -44.53
N GLY A 1174 2.99 89.38 -43.23
CA GLY A 1174 2.15 90.11 -42.28
C GLY A 1174 0.65 89.88 -42.42
N TRP A 1175 0.23 88.88 -43.20
CA TRP A 1175 -1.15 88.45 -43.36
C TRP A 1175 -1.36 87.03 -42.82
N THR A 1176 -2.41 86.84 -42.03
CA THR A 1176 -2.93 85.52 -41.67
C THR A 1176 -4.21 85.27 -42.46
N THR A 1177 -4.34 84.11 -43.10
CA THR A 1177 -5.50 83.73 -43.90
C THR A 1177 -6.00 82.34 -43.51
N PHE A 1178 -7.28 82.25 -43.17
CA PHE A 1178 -8.01 80.99 -43.01
C PHE A 1178 -8.84 80.74 -44.25
N THR A 1179 -8.58 79.62 -44.95
CA THR A 1179 -9.28 79.23 -46.17
C THR A 1179 -10.13 78.02 -45.92
N VAL A 1180 -11.44 78.18 -46.03
CA VAL A 1180 -12.46 77.13 -45.98
C VAL A 1180 -12.84 76.72 -47.39
N ARG A 1181 -12.89 75.42 -47.67
CA ARG A 1181 -13.34 74.86 -48.95
C ARG A 1181 -14.49 73.90 -48.69
N ILE A 1182 -15.64 74.16 -49.29
CA ILE A 1182 -16.84 73.32 -49.17
C ILE A 1182 -17.15 72.75 -50.56
N PRO A 1183 -17.35 71.44 -50.73
CA PRO A 1183 -17.69 70.86 -52.02
C PRO A 1183 -19.02 71.43 -52.54
N LEU A 1184 -19.08 71.73 -53.84
CA LEU A 1184 -20.34 72.06 -54.51
C LEU A 1184 -20.93 70.74 -55.02
N GLU A 1185 -22.17 70.42 -54.63
CA GLU A 1185 -22.89 69.33 -55.26
C GLU A 1185 -23.02 69.62 -56.76
N THR A 1186 -22.41 68.76 -57.58
CA THR A 1186 -22.68 68.74 -59.01
C THR A 1186 -24.09 68.19 -59.21
N ASP A 1187 -25.00 69.00 -59.76
CA ASP A 1187 -26.22 68.48 -60.40
C ASP A 1187 -25.80 67.32 -61.31
N ALA A 1188 -26.33 66.12 -61.03
CA ALA A 1188 -26.24 64.99 -61.93
C ALA A 1188 -27.11 65.21 -63.17
#